data_AF-A0A0D9QVP4-F1
#
_entry.id   AF-A0A0D9QVP4-F1
#
_cell.length_a   1.000
_cell.length_b   1.000
_cell.length_c   1.000
_cell.angle_alpha   90.00
_cell.angle_beta   90.00
_cell.angle_gamma   90.00
#
_symmetry.space_group_name_H-M   'P 1'
#
loop_
_entity.id
_entity.type
_entity.pdbx_description
1 polymer ?
#
loop_
_entity_poly.entity_id
_entity_poly.type
_entity_poly.pdbx_seq_one_letter_code
_entity_poly.pdbx_strand_id
1 'polypeptide(L)'
;MCGSAMFPAGPRWPRVRVLQVLWALLAVLLASRRLWAIKDFDECTWQVVLNEFKRVGENGESDRFFEQELVDTVGNLFHMLVDSPIDPREKYLGFPYYLKINYSCEEKHSEDLVRMGHLTGLKPVVLVTFQSPVNFYRWKIEQLQIQMEAAPFRSKEPCVAEEVCSMSWYTPMPIKNGSVVMRVDVSSNGLGTFIPDERFQVNINGFLKRNQDNNIQFTVGDELFNLMPQYFVGISSRPLWHTVDQSPVLILGGIPNEKYVLMTDTSFRDFSLVELSIDSCWVGSFYCPQSGFTATIYDTVATESTLFIRQNQLVYYFTGTYTTLYERNRGSGEWAVAGPTPAPKKIAEAQFKNNLSTAGHSGSCHWFDIKNGQVSFEMLPRQWSVCEQIGVTTCSIIWSDYIAGEYTLLLLVESEYENASKRFQVVSYNTASDELELLYRIPEFIPEARGLEFLMILGTESYTNTVMAPKGISCNPYNHLIFIWGNFLLQSSNKENFIYLADFPKELSIKYMTRSFRGAVAIVTETEEIWYLLEGSYRVYRLFPSKGWKVHISLQLMQQSSLYASNETMLTLFYEGSKLYQLVYLMNNQKGQLVKRLMPVEQLLMYQQHTSHYDLDRKGGYLMLSFTNFCPFSVMRLRNLPGPQRYTRQERYRARPPRVLERSGFHNENSLAIYQGLIYYLLWLHSVYDKPYADPVHDPTWRWWEKNKQDQDYYFFLASNWRSAGGVSIEMDSYEKIYNLKSAYELPERIFLDKGTEYSFAIFLSAQSHSFRTMADLGAGTVFELHSQVDVGVVLADPGCIEASVKQEVLINRNAVLFSITLKDKKVCYDQGISGHHLMKSSMTVNVVGSSGLCFQETHVGPRIEGNLMVPVFIGCPPGKRLAFDITYTLEYSRLKNKHYFDCVQVDPEMPCFLFRDIFYPFFLIQDLVTGDSGSFQGSYVLLVVGGGPTLDTLKDYNKDEIYRFNSPLDKTNSLIWTTRTKRTTKDSAFHIMSHESPGIEWLCLENAPCYDNVPQGIFAPEFFFKVLVSNRGVDTSTYCNYQLTFLLHIHGLPLSPKRALFILMVSVSVFVGLVIFYIAFCLLWPLVVKGCTMIRWKINDVIASESYSTYASISGMSSMQSLRRSRMGSMFSSRMTEDKAEPKEAVERQVMT
;
A
#
# COMPACT_ATOMS: atom_id res chain seq x y z
N MET A 1 -28.83 27.07 42.34
CA MET A 1 -29.27 26.55 43.65
C MET A 1 -28.71 25.15 43.80
N CYS A 2 -27.99 24.72 44.83
CA CYS A 2 -27.32 25.34 46.00
C CYS A 2 -26.05 24.48 46.23
N GLY A 3 -25.00 24.83 46.97
CA GLY A 3 -24.69 25.98 47.81
C GLY A 3 -23.52 25.56 48.73
N SER A 4 -22.38 26.26 48.66
CA SER A 4 -21.13 25.83 49.31
C SER A 4 -21.11 26.12 50.81
N ALA A 5 -20.59 25.19 51.62
CA ALA A 5 -20.36 25.41 53.06
C ALA A 5 -18.89 25.79 53.33
N MET A 6 -18.67 26.99 53.86
CA MET A 6 -17.41 27.40 54.52
C MET A 6 -17.35 26.86 55.95
N PHE A 7 -16.14 26.62 56.48
CA PHE A 7 -15.79 26.78 57.91
C PHE A 7 -14.26 26.95 58.08
N PRO A 8 -13.72 27.40 59.24
CA PRO A 8 -13.05 28.70 59.28
C PRO A 8 -11.51 28.68 59.41
N ALA A 9 -10.91 29.87 59.37
CA ALA A 9 -9.47 30.09 59.46
C ALA A 9 -8.88 29.98 60.88
N GLY A 10 -7.67 29.39 60.98
CA GLY A 10 -6.79 29.39 62.15
C GLY A 10 -5.51 30.23 61.93
N PRO A 11 -4.71 30.50 62.98
CA PRO A 11 -3.77 31.63 63.00
C PRO A 11 -2.44 31.42 62.26
N ARG A 12 -1.88 32.52 61.72
CA ARG A 12 -0.57 32.57 61.05
C ARG A 12 0.59 32.53 62.06
N TRP A 13 1.55 31.63 61.85
CA TRP A 13 2.92 31.73 62.38
C TRP A 13 3.95 31.74 61.23
N PRO A 14 4.89 32.71 61.14
CA PRO A 14 5.66 32.94 59.91
C PRO A 14 7.11 32.40 59.95
N ARG A 15 7.33 31.07 59.79
CA ARG A 15 8.70 30.49 59.63
C ARG A 15 8.80 29.24 58.72
N VAL A 16 8.26 29.26 57.49
CA VAL A 16 8.43 28.13 56.53
C VAL A 16 8.77 28.54 55.08
N ARG A 17 9.15 29.80 54.79
CA ARG A 17 9.56 30.17 53.41
C ARG A 17 10.95 29.69 53.03
N VAL A 18 11.93 29.78 53.94
CA VAL A 18 13.32 29.33 53.65
C VAL A 18 13.35 27.82 53.44
N LEU A 19 12.65 27.04 54.27
CA LEU A 19 12.60 25.58 54.12
C LEU A 19 11.88 25.14 52.83
N GLN A 20 10.78 25.79 52.43
CA GLN A 20 10.10 25.48 51.17
C GLN A 20 10.95 25.82 49.94
N VAL A 21 11.70 26.93 49.96
CA VAL A 21 12.63 27.27 48.88
C VAL A 21 13.81 26.29 48.84
N LEU A 22 14.33 25.86 50.00
CA LEU A 22 15.36 24.83 50.07
C LEU A 22 14.85 23.46 49.60
N TRP A 23 13.62 23.06 49.95
CA TRP A 23 13.00 21.82 49.45
C TRP A 23 12.66 21.89 47.96
N ALA A 24 12.27 23.05 47.44
CA ALA A 24 12.08 23.26 46.00
C ALA A 24 13.42 23.21 45.26
N LEU A 25 14.48 23.83 45.79
CA LEU A 25 15.84 23.71 45.24
C LEU A 25 16.38 22.28 45.35
N LEU A 26 16.14 21.57 46.45
CA LEU A 26 16.51 20.16 46.60
C LEU A 26 15.73 19.29 45.62
N ALA A 27 14.44 19.55 45.41
CA ALA A 27 13.61 18.86 44.43
C ALA A 27 14.06 19.15 42.99
N VAL A 28 14.50 20.37 42.68
CA VAL A 28 15.09 20.73 41.38
C VAL A 28 16.48 20.09 41.19
N LEU A 29 17.31 20.02 42.25
CA LEU A 29 18.61 19.34 42.22
C LEU A 29 18.50 17.81 42.23
N LEU A 30 17.43 17.25 42.77
CA LEU A 30 17.09 15.82 42.69
C LEU A 30 16.41 15.48 41.36
N ALA A 31 15.63 16.41 40.77
CA ALA A 31 15.12 16.30 39.42
C ALA A 31 16.25 16.40 38.38
N SER A 32 17.25 17.26 38.58
CA SER A 32 18.45 17.26 37.73
C SER A 32 19.29 16.00 37.92
N ARG A 33 19.30 15.38 39.10
CA ARG A 33 19.84 14.01 39.27
C ARG A 33 19.00 12.92 38.60
N ARG A 34 17.68 13.07 38.44
CA ARG A 34 16.89 12.17 37.57
C ARG A 34 17.23 12.36 36.08
N LEU A 35 17.62 13.56 35.65
CA LEU A 35 18.12 13.83 34.29
C LEU A 35 19.57 13.39 34.08
N TRP A 36 20.36 13.23 35.14
CA TRP A 36 21.73 12.70 35.11
C TRP A 36 21.82 11.21 35.44
N ALA A 37 20.70 10.57 35.76
CA ALA A 37 20.56 9.11 35.76
C ALA A 37 20.17 8.61 34.37
N ILE A 38 20.96 8.99 33.35
CA ILE A 38 21.12 8.16 32.16
C ILE A 38 21.89 6.95 32.66
N LYS A 39 21.15 5.97 33.20
CA LYS A 39 21.68 4.61 33.35
C LYS A 39 22.09 4.13 31.96
N ASP A 40 23.11 3.28 31.92
CA ASP A 40 23.31 2.39 30.79
C ASP A 40 21.96 1.75 30.45
N PHE A 41 21.47 2.00 29.23
CA PHE A 41 20.30 1.30 28.74
C PHE A 41 20.78 -0.11 28.38
N ASP A 42 20.36 -1.11 29.15
CA ASP A 42 20.52 -2.51 28.77
C ASP A 42 20.06 -2.65 27.31
N GLU A 43 20.91 -3.18 26.42
CA GLU A 43 20.58 -3.26 24.99
C GLU A 43 19.40 -4.23 24.79
N CYS A 44 18.20 -3.65 24.71
CA CYS A 44 16.96 -4.38 24.52
C CYS A 44 16.55 -4.41 23.04
N THR A 45 16.07 -5.56 22.58
CA THR A 45 15.58 -5.79 21.23
C THR A 45 14.19 -6.40 21.26
N TRP A 46 13.33 -5.98 20.34
CA TRP A 46 12.07 -6.67 20.08
C TRP A 46 12.34 -8.10 19.56
N GLN A 47 11.44 -9.02 19.90
CA GLN A 47 11.41 -10.37 19.37
C GLN A 47 10.03 -10.60 18.79
N VAL A 48 9.93 -10.61 17.47
CA VAL A 48 8.67 -10.80 16.75
C VAL A 48 8.74 -12.06 15.89
N VAL A 49 7.74 -12.91 16.03
CA VAL A 49 7.56 -14.13 15.22
C VAL A 49 6.12 -14.22 14.72
N LEU A 50 5.91 -14.90 13.60
CA LEU A 50 4.59 -15.13 13.04
C LEU A 50 4.04 -16.48 13.54
N ASN A 51 2.80 -16.49 14.00
CA ASN A 51 2.09 -17.69 14.45
C ASN A 51 0.78 -17.85 13.67
N GLU A 52 0.46 -19.07 13.25
CA GLU A 52 -0.90 -19.47 12.88
C GLU A 52 -1.85 -19.28 14.08
N PHE A 53 -3.09 -18.85 13.83
CA PHE A 53 -4.09 -18.62 14.87
C PHE A 53 -4.32 -19.85 15.78
N LYS A 54 -4.24 -21.06 15.20
CA LYS A 54 -4.38 -22.33 15.92
C LYS A 54 -3.26 -22.56 16.94
N ARG A 55 -2.07 -22.00 16.70
CA ARG A 55 -0.84 -22.11 17.51
C ARG A 55 -0.64 -20.92 18.47
N VAL A 56 -1.63 -20.03 18.60
CA VAL A 56 -1.55 -18.91 19.54
C VAL A 56 -1.46 -19.43 20.98
N GLY A 57 -0.53 -18.88 21.76
CA GLY A 57 -0.24 -19.30 23.12
C GLY A 57 0.77 -20.44 23.24
N GLU A 58 1.17 -21.07 22.14
CA GLU A 58 2.21 -22.11 22.14
C GLU A 58 3.61 -21.49 22.11
N ASN A 59 4.59 -22.22 22.62
CA ASN A 59 6.01 -21.91 22.50
C ASN A 59 6.62 -22.82 21.43
N GLY A 60 7.25 -22.22 20.42
CA GLY A 60 7.70 -22.89 19.21
C GLY A 60 8.30 -21.92 18.19
N GLU A 61 8.69 -22.45 17.05
CA GLU A 61 9.32 -21.72 15.93
C GLU A 61 8.31 -20.85 15.16
N SER A 62 8.80 -19.89 14.37
CA SER A 62 7.95 -19.03 13.53
C SER A 62 7.33 -19.81 12.38
N ASP A 63 6.03 -19.63 12.18
CA ASP A 63 5.32 -20.15 11.01
C ASP A 63 5.70 -19.37 9.74
N ARG A 64 5.78 -20.07 8.58
CA ARG A 64 5.96 -19.42 7.27
C ARG A 64 4.62 -18.85 6.77
N PHE A 65 4.64 -17.65 6.20
CA PHE A 65 3.43 -16.99 5.71
C PHE A 65 3.12 -17.43 4.27
N PHE A 66 2.16 -18.32 4.07
CA PHE A 66 1.74 -18.73 2.71
C PHE A 66 0.23 -18.96 2.60
N GLU A 67 -0.43 -19.36 3.70
CA GLU A 67 -1.87 -19.64 3.71
C GLU A 67 -2.68 -18.34 3.61
N GLN A 68 -3.41 -18.19 2.50
CA GLN A 68 -4.31 -17.07 2.23
C GLN A 68 -5.79 -17.50 2.36
N GLU A 69 -6.03 -18.67 2.95
CA GLU A 69 -7.36 -19.27 3.13
C GLU A 69 -7.97 -18.93 4.50
N LEU A 70 -9.24 -19.27 4.67
CA LEU A 70 -10.14 -18.67 5.65
C LEU A 70 -10.13 -19.40 7.00
N VAL A 71 -10.14 -18.64 8.09
CA VAL A 71 -10.43 -19.18 9.42
C VAL A 71 -11.94 -19.19 9.68
N ASP A 72 -12.61 -20.30 9.36
CA ASP A 72 -14.07 -20.48 9.50
C ASP A 72 -14.61 -20.25 10.92
N THR A 73 -13.80 -20.49 11.96
CA THR A 73 -14.24 -20.36 13.37
C THR A 73 -14.66 -18.94 13.72
N VAL A 74 -14.05 -17.94 13.08
CA VAL A 74 -14.31 -16.53 13.37
C VAL A 74 -15.69 -16.09 12.86
N GLY A 75 -16.14 -16.59 11.70
CA GLY A 75 -17.49 -16.27 11.19
C GLY A 75 -18.61 -16.65 12.16
N ASN A 76 -18.48 -17.82 12.80
CA ASN A 76 -19.41 -18.28 13.84
C ASN A 76 -19.38 -17.38 15.09
N LEU A 77 -18.20 -16.88 15.51
CA LEU A 77 -18.08 -15.92 16.60
C LEU A 77 -18.72 -14.57 16.26
N PHE A 78 -18.56 -14.11 15.02
CA PHE A 78 -19.13 -12.85 14.54
C PHE A 78 -20.67 -12.86 14.49
N HIS A 79 -21.29 -13.97 14.09
CA HIS A 79 -22.75 -14.11 14.15
C HIS A 79 -23.32 -14.07 15.59
N MET A 80 -22.50 -14.31 16.63
CA MET A 80 -22.92 -14.12 18.02
C MET A 80 -22.87 -12.66 18.49
N LEU A 81 -22.19 -11.76 17.76
CA LEU A 81 -22.07 -10.34 18.09
C LEU A 81 -23.30 -9.54 17.64
N VAL A 82 -24.50 -10.04 17.97
CA VAL A 82 -25.80 -9.40 17.64
C VAL A 82 -25.91 -8.01 18.29
N ASP A 83 -25.28 -7.83 19.45
CA ASP A 83 -25.17 -6.56 20.18
C ASP A 83 -23.95 -5.75 19.74
N SER A 84 -23.57 -5.78 18.46
CA SER A 84 -22.42 -5.04 17.92
C SER A 84 -22.70 -4.45 16.53
N PRO A 85 -22.02 -3.34 16.16
CA PRO A 85 -22.30 -2.61 14.92
C PRO A 85 -21.83 -3.29 13.62
N ILE A 86 -21.59 -4.59 13.61
CA ILE A 86 -21.10 -5.31 12.43
C ILE A 86 -22.30 -5.76 11.60
N ASP A 87 -22.23 -5.72 10.27
CA ASP A 87 -23.29 -6.30 9.43
C ASP A 87 -23.26 -7.84 9.55
N PRO A 88 -24.29 -8.50 10.14
CA PRO A 88 -24.29 -9.95 10.33
C PRO A 88 -24.54 -10.72 9.02
N ARG A 89 -24.77 -10.04 7.89
CA ARG A 89 -24.92 -10.63 6.56
C ARG A 89 -23.60 -10.78 5.81
N GLU A 90 -22.56 -10.04 6.20
CA GLU A 90 -21.27 -10.08 5.53
C GLU A 90 -20.54 -11.38 5.85
N LYS A 91 -20.09 -12.10 4.82
CA LYS A 91 -19.32 -13.34 5.03
C LYS A 91 -17.91 -12.98 5.47
N TYR A 92 -17.64 -13.17 6.76
CA TYR A 92 -16.33 -12.96 7.33
C TYR A 92 -15.22 -13.77 6.63
N LEU A 93 -14.09 -13.12 6.31
CA LEU A 93 -12.88 -13.76 5.77
C LEU A 93 -11.69 -13.47 6.69
N GLY A 94 -11.20 -14.48 7.42
CA GLY A 94 -10.14 -14.31 8.41
C GLY A 94 -8.76 -14.72 7.92
N PHE A 95 -7.78 -13.82 8.05
CA PHE A 95 -6.36 -14.11 7.81
C PHE A 95 -5.80 -15.04 8.90
N PRO A 96 -5.14 -16.17 8.57
CA PRO A 96 -4.83 -17.19 9.56
C PRO A 96 -3.66 -16.89 10.50
N TYR A 97 -3.08 -15.68 10.51
CA TYR A 97 -1.82 -15.38 11.21
C TYR A 97 -1.87 -14.18 12.19
N TYR A 98 -1.02 -14.25 13.21
CA TYR A 98 -0.75 -13.22 14.21
C TYR A 98 0.76 -13.02 14.37
N LEU A 99 1.17 -11.81 14.71
CA LEU A 99 2.50 -11.50 15.21
C LEU A 99 2.53 -11.72 16.73
N LYS A 100 3.31 -12.68 17.21
CA LYS A 100 3.67 -12.86 18.63
C LYS A 100 4.86 -11.95 18.91
N ILE A 101 4.72 -11.08 19.90
CA ILE A 101 5.68 -10.03 20.25
C ILE A 101 6.14 -10.23 21.69
N ASN A 102 7.46 -10.36 21.85
CA ASN A 102 8.23 -10.38 23.09
C ASN A 102 9.39 -9.36 22.98
N TYR A 103 10.24 -9.28 24.00
CA TYR A 103 11.53 -8.60 23.91
C TYR A 103 12.58 -9.28 24.79
N SER A 104 13.86 -9.05 24.48
CA SER A 104 15.02 -9.51 25.25
C SER A 104 15.99 -8.36 25.51
N CYS A 105 16.77 -8.41 26.58
CA CYS A 105 17.83 -7.44 26.88
C CYS A 105 19.13 -8.17 27.23
N GLU A 106 20.29 -7.66 26.80
CA GLU A 106 21.60 -8.34 26.94
C GLU A 106 21.60 -9.80 26.42
N GLU A 107 20.88 -10.09 25.34
CA GLU A 107 20.63 -11.45 24.80
C GLU A 107 19.95 -12.44 25.78
N LYS A 108 19.59 -12.02 27.00
CA LYS A 108 18.90 -12.85 27.99
C LYS A 108 17.40 -12.77 27.76
N HIS A 109 16.82 -13.84 27.21
CA HIS A 109 15.37 -14.04 27.23
C HIS A 109 14.93 -14.36 28.67
N SER A 110 14.10 -13.50 29.27
CA SER A 110 13.49 -13.75 30.57
C SER A 110 12.02 -13.34 30.56
N GLU A 111 11.16 -14.28 30.96
CA GLU A 111 9.71 -14.04 31.11
C GLU A 111 9.42 -12.99 32.18
N ASP A 112 10.31 -12.82 33.16
CA ASP A 112 10.24 -11.78 34.19
C ASP A 112 10.32 -10.37 33.58
N LEU A 113 11.15 -10.19 32.54
CA LEU A 113 11.25 -8.91 31.84
C LEU A 113 9.93 -8.61 31.13
N VAL A 114 9.40 -9.56 30.34
CA VAL A 114 8.13 -9.40 29.62
C VAL A 114 6.97 -9.08 30.58
N ARG A 115 6.89 -9.78 31.72
CA ARG A 115 5.92 -9.49 32.78
C ARG A 115 6.12 -8.11 33.41
N MET A 116 7.36 -7.70 33.69
CA MET A 116 7.68 -6.35 34.18
C MET A 116 7.29 -5.27 33.17
N GLY A 117 7.50 -5.49 31.87
CA GLY A 117 7.02 -4.61 30.80
C GLY A 117 5.51 -4.43 30.88
N HIS A 118 4.74 -5.52 30.89
CA HIS A 118 3.29 -5.47 31.00
C HIS A 118 2.81 -4.72 32.26
N LEU A 119 3.38 -5.04 33.44
CA LEU A 119 3.02 -4.41 34.72
C LEU A 119 3.43 -2.93 34.82
N THR A 120 4.43 -2.48 34.07
CA THR A 120 4.81 -1.06 33.96
C THR A 120 4.01 -0.29 32.89
N GLY A 121 3.08 -0.97 32.21
CA GLY A 121 2.20 -0.37 31.20
C GLY A 121 2.79 -0.33 29.79
N LEU A 122 3.89 -1.05 29.53
CA LEU A 122 4.41 -1.25 28.16
C LEU A 122 3.34 -1.94 27.33
N LYS A 123 3.05 -1.35 26.17
CA LYS A 123 2.16 -1.91 25.16
C LYS A 123 2.84 -1.77 23.80
N PRO A 124 3.21 -2.88 23.14
CA PRO A 124 3.73 -2.82 21.79
C PRO A 124 2.69 -2.24 20.83
N VAL A 125 3.15 -1.39 19.93
CA VAL A 125 2.33 -0.75 18.90
C VAL A 125 2.91 -1.11 17.54
N VAL A 126 2.10 -1.80 16.74
CA VAL A 126 2.48 -2.34 15.43
C VAL A 126 1.89 -1.46 14.35
N LEU A 127 2.71 -1.01 13.40
CA LEU A 127 2.28 -0.32 12.19
C LEU A 127 2.53 -1.22 10.98
N VAL A 128 1.46 -1.74 10.38
CA VAL A 128 1.54 -2.50 9.13
C VAL A 128 1.30 -1.53 7.97
N THR A 129 2.26 -1.48 7.04
CA THR A 129 2.18 -0.74 5.78
C THR A 129 2.09 -1.73 4.62
N PHE A 130 1.01 -1.67 3.86
CA PHE A 130 0.84 -2.52 2.67
C PHE A 130 1.60 -1.90 1.49
N GLN A 131 2.39 -2.69 0.77
CA GLN A 131 3.00 -2.21 -0.47
C GLN A 131 1.96 -2.17 -1.58
N SER A 132 2.05 -1.14 -2.44
CA SER A 132 1.10 -0.98 -3.54
C SER A 132 1.40 -1.98 -4.67
N PRO A 133 0.37 -2.64 -5.25
CA PRO A 133 0.53 -3.59 -6.36
C PRO A 133 1.29 -3.02 -7.54
N VAL A 134 2.03 -3.88 -8.26
CA VAL A 134 2.63 -3.48 -9.55
C VAL A 134 1.58 -3.46 -10.67
N ASN A 135 0.55 -4.33 -10.61
CA ASN A 135 -0.52 -4.34 -11.62
C ASN A 135 -1.71 -3.45 -11.28
N PHE A 136 -1.70 -2.27 -11.89
CA PHE A 136 -2.68 -1.21 -11.70
C PHE A 136 -4.00 -1.34 -12.47
N TYR A 137 -4.16 -2.31 -13.37
CA TYR A 137 -5.40 -2.47 -14.16
C TYR A 137 -6.57 -3.10 -13.37
N ARG A 138 -6.30 -3.59 -12.16
CA ARG A 138 -7.27 -4.24 -11.26
C ARG A 138 -7.33 -3.60 -9.89
N TRP A 139 -6.16 -3.23 -9.37
CA TRP A 139 -6.02 -2.71 -8.02
C TRP A 139 -5.68 -1.22 -8.06
N LYS A 140 -6.44 -0.44 -7.28
CA LYS A 140 -6.23 1.00 -7.11
C LYS A 140 -4.93 1.24 -6.35
N ILE A 141 -4.11 2.20 -6.81
CA ILE A 141 -2.87 2.55 -6.11
C ILE A 141 -3.21 3.39 -4.88
N GLU A 142 -3.07 2.76 -3.72
CA GLU A 142 -3.35 3.33 -2.40
C GLU A 142 -2.17 3.04 -1.47
N GLN A 143 -1.84 3.98 -0.59
CA GLN A 143 -0.79 3.80 0.42
C GLN A 143 -1.47 3.60 1.78
N LEU A 144 -1.83 2.36 2.09
CA LEU A 144 -2.58 2.03 3.29
C LEU A 144 -1.65 1.66 4.46
N GLN A 145 -1.92 2.22 5.63
CA GLN A 145 -1.32 1.87 6.90
C GLN A 145 -2.39 1.55 7.94
N ILE A 146 -2.12 0.56 8.79
CA ILE A 146 -2.93 0.28 9.97
C ILE A 146 -2.05 0.19 11.21
N GLN A 147 -2.35 1.03 12.20
CA GLN A 147 -1.70 1.04 13.51
C GLN A 147 -2.55 0.24 14.49
N MET A 148 -2.00 -0.84 15.01
CA MET A 148 -2.65 -1.79 15.91
C MET A 148 -1.92 -1.80 17.25
N GLU A 149 -2.69 -1.82 18.35
CA GLU A 149 -2.15 -2.07 19.69
C GLU A 149 -2.11 -3.59 19.95
N ALA A 150 -1.02 -4.09 20.54
CA ALA A 150 -0.83 -5.53 20.72
C ALA A 150 -1.56 -6.04 21.98
N ALA A 151 -2.28 -7.16 21.83
CA ALA A 151 -3.17 -7.74 22.85
C ALA A 151 -2.41 -8.70 23.79
N PRO A 152 -2.39 -8.50 25.12
CA PRO A 152 -1.71 -9.41 26.04
C PRO A 152 -2.43 -10.77 26.15
N PHE A 153 -1.69 -11.87 25.99
CA PHE A 153 -2.21 -13.24 26.03
C PHE A 153 -1.31 -14.13 26.90
N ARG A 154 -1.92 -15.04 27.68
CA ARG A 154 -1.21 -15.99 28.54
C ARG A 154 -0.74 -17.21 27.75
N SER A 155 0.51 -17.62 27.88
CA SER A 155 1.01 -18.84 27.23
C SER A 155 0.26 -20.08 27.76
N LYS A 156 0.08 -21.10 26.91
CA LYS A 156 -0.66 -22.35 27.22
C LYS A 156 0.09 -23.31 28.16
N GLU A 157 1.27 -22.93 28.64
CA GLU A 157 2.14 -23.78 29.46
C GLU A 157 1.64 -23.95 30.90
N PRO A 158 1.92 -25.10 31.54
CA PRO A 158 1.49 -25.38 32.91
C PRO A 158 2.20 -24.46 33.92
N CYS A 159 1.46 -23.51 34.47
CA CYS A 159 1.95 -22.54 35.45
C CYS A 159 1.66 -22.99 36.90
N VAL A 160 2.65 -22.87 37.78
CA VAL A 160 2.53 -23.18 39.22
C VAL A 160 2.08 -21.97 40.06
N ALA A 161 2.21 -20.76 39.52
CA ALA A 161 1.78 -19.51 40.18
C ALA A 161 0.32 -19.17 39.84
N GLU A 162 -0.41 -18.52 40.77
CA GLU A 162 -1.85 -18.29 40.65
C GLU A 162 -2.28 -17.27 39.57
N GLU A 163 -1.36 -16.45 39.03
CA GLU A 163 -1.71 -15.32 38.15
C GLU A 163 -1.12 -15.37 36.73
N VAL A 164 0.22 -15.35 36.56
CA VAL A 164 0.92 -15.41 35.24
C VAL A 164 2.35 -15.95 35.39
N CYS A 165 2.70 -17.04 34.70
CA CYS A 165 4.10 -17.47 34.52
C CYS A 165 4.70 -16.85 33.24
N SER A 166 4.10 -17.21 32.09
CA SER A 166 4.55 -16.80 30.76
C SER A 166 3.43 -16.06 30.01
N MET A 167 3.78 -15.02 29.25
CA MET A 167 2.85 -14.26 28.41
C MET A 167 3.58 -13.66 27.21
N SER A 168 2.81 -13.33 26.17
CA SER A 168 3.26 -12.55 25.01
C SER A 168 2.17 -11.58 24.58
N TRP A 169 2.53 -10.55 23.82
CA TRP A 169 1.53 -9.74 23.13
C TRP A 169 1.27 -10.30 21.72
N TYR A 170 0.02 -10.27 21.26
CA TYR A 170 -0.37 -10.74 19.93
C TYR A 170 -1.07 -9.65 19.15
N THR A 171 -0.73 -9.52 17.87
CA THR A 171 -1.40 -8.60 16.93
C THR A 171 -1.83 -9.35 15.68
N PRO A 172 -3.08 -9.21 15.19
CA PRO A 172 -3.48 -9.81 13.91
C PRO A 172 -2.55 -9.39 12.78
N MET A 173 -2.22 -10.29 11.85
CA MET A 173 -1.49 -9.95 10.62
C MET A 173 -2.47 -9.83 9.44
N PRO A 174 -2.91 -8.61 9.08
CA PRO A 174 -3.87 -8.42 8.00
C PRO A 174 -3.26 -8.62 6.62
N ILE A 175 -4.09 -9.02 5.66
CA ILE A 175 -3.73 -9.11 4.23
C ILE A 175 -4.58 -8.11 3.44
N LYS A 176 -3.99 -7.41 2.47
CA LYS A 176 -4.71 -6.58 1.49
C LYS A 176 -4.61 -7.20 0.09
N ASN A 177 -5.73 -7.29 -0.62
CA ASN A 177 -5.73 -7.72 -2.02
C ASN A 177 -4.85 -6.79 -2.88
N GLY A 178 -4.03 -7.39 -3.76
CA GLY A 178 -2.98 -6.70 -4.51
C GLY A 178 -1.67 -6.45 -3.75
N SER A 179 -1.52 -6.88 -2.49
CA SER A 179 -0.27 -6.69 -1.71
C SER A 179 0.29 -8.02 -1.22
N VAL A 180 1.50 -8.39 -1.67
CA VAL A 180 2.22 -9.60 -1.21
C VAL A 180 3.38 -9.31 -0.24
N VAL A 181 3.89 -8.08 -0.24
CA VAL A 181 4.90 -7.57 0.71
C VAL A 181 4.24 -6.59 1.66
N MET A 182 4.45 -6.78 2.97
CA MET A 182 3.99 -5.87 4.01
C MET A 182 5.18 -5.44 4.87
N ARG A 183 5.29 -4.14 5.16
CA ARG A 183 6.34 -3.60 6.05
C ARG A 183 5.74 -3.43 7.43
N VAL A 184 6.40 -3.98 8.44
CA VAL A 184 5.96 -3.96 9.84
C VAL A 184 6.94 -3.16 10.66
N ASP A 185 6.45 -2.13 11.34
CA ASP A 185 7.20 -1.38 12.35
C ASP A 185 6.63 -1.72 13.74
N VAL A 186 7.48 -2.12 14.69
CA VAL A 186 7.10 -2.39 16.08
C VAL A 186 7.77 -1.36 16.99
N SER A 187 6.95 -0.69 17.80
CA SER A 187 7.34 0.45 18.62
C SER A 187 6.75 0.38 20.03
N SER A 188 7.38 1.07 20.98
CA SER A 188 6.85 1.21 22.34
C SER A 188 5.78 2.33 22.41
N ASN A 189 4.79 2.17 23.29
CA ASN A 189 3.88 3.25 23.69
C ASN A 189 4.54 4.35 24.56
N GLY A 190 5.85 4.26 24.83
CA GLY A 190 6.61 5.22 25.63
C GLY A 190 6.51 4.99 27.14
N LEU A 191 5.99 3.84 27.57
CA LEU A 191 5.93 3.40 28.96
C LEU A 191 6.77 2.13 29.17
N GLY A 192 7.24 1.91 30.40
CA GLY A 192 8.09 0.76 30.74
C GLY A 192 9.53 0.91 30.25
N THR A 193 10.15 -0.21 29.87
CA THR A 193 11.52 -0.26 29.34
C THR A 193 11.61 0.42 27.97
N PHE A 194 12.67 1.17 27.72
CA PHE A 194 12.97 1.69 26.39
C PHE A 194 13.49 0.57 25.50
N ILE A 195 12.82 0.33 24.37
CA ILE A 195 13.21 -0.64 23.35
C ILE A 195 13.19 0.13 22.02
N PRO A 196 14.30 0.17 21.26
CA PRO A 196 14.34 0.83 19.96
C PRO A 196 13.31 0.24 18.99
N ASP A 197 12.76 1.07 18.10
CA ASP A 197 11.78 0.61 17.11
C ASP A 197 12.40 -0.40 16.12
N GLU A 198 11.76 -1.56 15.94
CA GLU A 198 12.17 -2.58 14.97
C GLU A 198 11.34 -2.43 13.68
N ARG A 199 11.99 -2.51 12.51
CA ARG A 199 11.34 -2.47 11.19
C ARG A 199 11.81 -3.65 10.36
N PHE A 200 10.86 -4.43 9.83
CA PHE A 200 11.13 -5.58 8.97
C PHE A 200 10.03 -5.75 7.91
N GLN A 201 10.27 -6.67 6.96
CA GLN A 201 9.28 -7.08 5.96
C GLN A 201 8.66 -8.42 6.35
N VAL A 202 7.37 -8.56 6.07
CA VAL A 202 6.56 -9.78 6.24
C VAL A 202 5.94 -10.08 4.88
N ASN A 203 6.33 -11.22 4.30
CA ASN A 203 6.12 -11.52 2.90
C ASN A 203 5.30 -12.79 2.74
N ILE A 204 4.32 -12.78 1.84
CA ILE A 204 3.56 -13.99 1.49
C ILE A 204 4.42 -14.83 0.53
N ASN A 205 4.71 -16.07 0.89
CA ASN A 205 5.52 -16.99 0.10
C ASN A 205 4.62 -17.88 -0.77
N GLY A 206 4.28 -17.41 -1.97
CA GLY A 206 3.47 -18.15 -2.94
C GLY A 206 4.20 -19.31 -3.64
N PHE A 207 5.39 -19.71 -3.17
CA PHE A 207 6.15 -20.86 -3.68
C PHE A 207 6.17 -22.04 -2.70
N LEU A 208 5.32 -22.00 -1.67
CA LEU A 208 5.10 -23.08 -0.70
C LEU A 208 3.71 -23.70 -0.89
N LYS A 209 3.60 -25.00 -0.61
CA LYS A 209 2.33 -25.74 -0.52
C LYS A 209 2.34 -26.70 0.67
N ARG A 210 1.17 -26.96 1.26
CA ARG A 210 0.97 -28.13 2.14
C ARG A 210 0.88 -29.39 1.27
N ASN A 211 1.57 -30.46 1.67
CA ASN A 211 1.40 -31.80 1.09
C ASN A 211 0.18 -32.52 1.69
N GLN A 212 -0.15 -33.72 1.19
CA GLN A 212 -1.22 -34.57 1.74
C GLN A 212 -1.01 -34.88 3.23
N ASP A 213 0.25 -35.03 3.67
CA ASP A 213 0.64 -35.24 5.08
C ASP A 213 0.66 -33.95 5.93
N ASN A 214 0.11 -32.84 5.42
CA ASN A 214 0.11 -31.50 6.03
C ASN A 214 1.50 -30.85 6.24
N ASN A 215 2.58 -31.47 5.76
CA ASN A 215 3.93 -30.90 5.75
C ASN A 215 4.07 -29.80 4.68
N ILE A 216 4.79 -28.73 5.00
CA ILE A 216 5.11 -27.63 4.07
C ILE A 216 6.26 -28.07 3.16
N GLN A 217 6.14 -27.84 1.86
CA GLN A 217 7.19 -28.09 0.86
C GLN A 217 7.21 -26.97 -0.20
N PHE A 218 8.36 -26.74 -0.82
CA PHE A 218 8.48 -25.83 -1.96
C PHE A 218 7.80 -26.40 -3.21
N THR A 219 7.32 -25.51 -4.08
CA THR A 219 6.77 -25.87 -5.41
C THR A 219 7.84 -25.86 -6.50
N VAL A 220 8.95 -25.15 -6.25
CA VAL A 220 10.03 -24.89 -7.22
C VAL A 220 11.13 -25.96 -7.25
N GLY A 221 11.10 -26.90 -6.30
CA GLY A 221 12.20 -27.83 -6.04
C GLY A 221 12.14 -28.44 -4.63
N ASP A 222 13.15 -29.23 -4.30
CA ASP A 222 13.27 -29.97 -3.03
C ASP A 222 14.17 -29.23 -2.02
N GLU A 223 13.78 -29.17 -0.74
CA GLU A 223 14.54 -28.48 0.31
C GLU A 223 15.67 -29.36 0.88
N LEU A 224 16.89 -28.81 0.93
CA LEU A 224 18.10 -29.46 1.42
C LEU A 224 18.46 -28.94 2.82
N PHE A 225 18.40 -29.81 3.82
CA PHE A 225 18.64 -29.45 5.23
C PHE A 225 20.12 -29.30 5.63
N ASN A 226 21.07 -29.75 4.79
CA ASN A 226 22.50 -29.80 5.13
C ASN A 226 23.33 -28.81 4.30
N LEU A 227 23.78 -27.73 4.95
CA LEU A 227 24.76 -26.80 4.37
C LEU A 227 26.18 -27.41 4.41
N MET A 228 26.70 -27.83 3.26
CA MET A 228 28.09 -28.26 3.15
C MET A 228 29.02 -27.07 2.91
N PRO A 229 30.20 -26.98 3.57
CA PRO A 229 31.16 -25.89 3.34
C PRO A 229 31.59 -25.74 1.87
N GLN A 230 31.61 -26.83 1.10
CA GLN A 230 31.95 -26.83 -0.32
C GLN A 230 31.03 -25.96 -1.20
N TYR A 231 29.82 -25.63 -0.72
CA TYR A 231 28.89 -24.75 -1.45
C TYR A 231 29.24 -23.27 -1.30
N PHE A 232 29.98 -22.87 -0.26
CA PHE A 232 30.14 -21.47 0.15
C PHE A 232 31.59 -21.04 0.43
N VAL A 233 32.52 -21.95 0.71
CA VAL A 233 33.92 -21.60 0.99
C VAL A 233 34.67 -21.37 -0.31
N GLY A 234 35.25 -20.18 -0.47
CA GLY A 234 36.05 -19.83 -1.64
C GLY A 234 35.25 -19.52 -2.91
N ILE A 235 33.91 -19.45 -2.83
CA ILE A 235 33.10 -18.90 -3.92
C ILE A 235 33.15 -17.37 -3.91
N SER A 236 33.13 -16.77 -5.09
CA SER A 236 33.05 -15.32 -5.25
C SER A 236 31.60 -14.85 -5.14
N SER A 237 31.38 -13.65 -4.59
CA SER A 237 30.04 -13.09 -4.31
C SER A 237 29.16 -12.90 -5.56
N ARG A 238 27.85 -12.69 -5.39
CA ARG A 238 26.88 -12.48 -6.48
C ARG A 238 25.93 -11.31 -6.17
N PRO A 239 25.47 -10.54 -7.17
CA PRO A 239 24.41 -9.57 -6.98
C PRO A 239 23.08 -10.25 -6.66
N LEU A 240 22.21 -9.55 -5.94
CA LEU A 240 20.85 -9.99 -5.62
C LEU A 240 19.83 -9.16 -6.41
N TRP A 241 19.34 -9.68 -7.53
CA TRP A 241 18.35 -9.00 -8.38
C TRP A 241 16.93 -9.31 -7.90
N HIS A 242 16.18 -8.25 -7.61
CA HIS A 242 14.77 -8.31 -7.26
C HIS A 242 14.05 -6.98 -7.51
N THR A 243 12.74 -7.03 -7.76
CA THR A 243 11.89 -5.84 -7.82
C THR A 243 11.82 -5.17 -6.44
N VAL A 244 12.33 -3.94 -6.34
CA VAL A 244 12.56 -3.22 -5.09
C VAL A 244 11.24 -2.96 -4.34
N ASP A 245 11.20 -3.26 -3.04
CA ASP A 245 10.01 -3.16 -2.17
C ASP A 245 8.78 -4.01 -2.64
N GLN A 246 8.94 -4.88 -3.65
CA GLN A 246 7.83 -5.60 -4.31
C GLN A 246 7.98 -7.13 -4.35
N SER A 247 9.22 -7.65 -4.37
CA SER A 247 9.41 -9.10 -4.41
C SER A 247 9.26 -9.72 -3.02
N PRO A 248 8.37 -10.71 -2.82
CA PRO A 248 8.17 -11.35 -1.52
C PRO A 248 9.23 -12.41 -1.18
N VAL A 249 9.98 -12.91 -2.15
CA VAL A 249 10.97 -13.97 -1.94
C VAL A 249 12.24 -13.68 -2.71
N LEU A 250 13.37 -13.63 -2.02
CA LEU A 250 14.69 -13.39 -2.60
C LEU A 250 15.35 -14.74 -2.95
N ILE A 251 16.04 -14.79 -4.08
CA ILE A 251 16.70 -16.01 -4.61
C ILE A 251 18.13 -15.70 -5.05
N LEU A 252 19.09 -16.50 -4.59
CA LEU A 252 20.51 -16.37 -4.90
C LEU A 252 21.05 -17.68 -5.49
N GLY A 253 21.51 -17.63 -6.73
CA GLY A 253 22.22 -18.74 -7.39
C GLY A 253 23.74 -18.71 -7.20
N GLY A 254 24.45 -19.39 -8.09
CA GLY A 254 25.91 -19.34 -8.20
C GLY A 254 26.68 -20.46 -7.50
N ILE A 255 26.00 -21.48 -6.96
CA ILE A 255 26.65 -22.66 -6.35
C ILE A 255 27.28 -23.51 -7.48
N PRO A 256 28.62 -23.72 -7.48
CA PRO A 256 29.31 -24.33 -8.62
C PRO A 256 28.85 -25.75 -8.93
N ASN A 257 28.54 -26.02 -10.21
CA ASN A 257 28.13 -27.34 -10.72
C ASN A 257 26.85 -27.93 -10.12
N GLU A 258 26.08 -27.17 -9.34
CA GLU A 258 24.82 -27.61 -8.75
C GLU A 258 23.66 -26.72 -9.22
N LYS A 259 22.46 -27.31 -9.34
CA LYS A 259 21.20 -26.58 -9.60
C LYS A 259 20.54 -26.08 -8.29
N TYR A 260 21.37 -25.77 -7.31
CA TYR A 260 20.96 -25.31 -5.97
C TYR A 260 20.83 -23.79 -5.94
N VAL A 261 19.83 -23.30 -5.22
CA VAL A 261 19.63 -21.88 -4.93
C VAL A 261 19.36 -21.67 -3.45
N LEU A 262 19.79 -20.53 -2.93
CA LEU A 262 19.43 -20.06 -1.59
C LEU A 262 18.19 -19.17 -1.72
N MET A 263 17.11 -19.52 -1.02
CA MET A 263 15.78 -18.89 -1.12
C MET A 263 15.32 -18.40 0.25
N THR A 264 14.69 -17.24 0.34
CA THR A 264 14.25 -16.64 1.61
C THR A 264 13.05 -15.70 1.43
N ASP A 265 12.05 -15.83 2.31
CA ASP A 265 10.92 -14.92 2.47
C ASP A 265 11.15 -13.89 3.60
N THR A 266 12.16 -14.07 4.44
CA THR A 266 12.51 -13.18 5.58
C THR A 266 13.79 -12.36 5.34
N SER A 267 14.10 -12.05 4.08
CA SER A 267 15.27 -11.26 3.67
C SER A 267 16.60 -11.79 4.24
N PHE A 268 16.79 -13.11 4.26
CA PHE A 268 17.91 -13.86 4.85
C PHE A 268 18.05 -13.78 6.38
N ARG A 269 16.97 -13.50 7.13
CA ARG A 269 16.92 -13.84 8.57
C ARG A 269 16.90 -15.36 8.74
N ASP A 270 16.04 -15.99 7.97
CA ASP A 270 15.95 -17.44 7.75
C ASP A 270 16.12 -17.72 6.25
N PHE A 271 16.47 -18.94 5.87
CA PHE A 271 16.68 -19.32 4.49
C PHE A 271 16.49 -20.83 4.28
N SER A 272 16.23 -21.21 3.03
CA SER A 272 16.17 -22.58 2.55
C SER A 272 17.17 -22.76 1.42
N LEU A 273 17.93 -23.85 1.45
CA LEU A 273 18.70 -24.31 0.29
C LEU A 273 17.78 -25.22 -0.52
N VAL A 274 17.51 -24.90 -1.79
CA VAL A 274 16.53 -25.62 -2.61
C VAL A 274 17.19 -26.14 -3.89
N GLU A 275 17.03 -27.44 -4.16
CA GLU A 275 17.40 -28.06 -5.44
C GLU A 275 16.27 -27.89 -6.45
N LEU A 276 16.52 -27.18 -7.55
CA LEU A 276 15.46 -26.83 -8.50
C LEU A 276 14.98 -28.03 -9.33
N SER A 277 13.66 -28.12 -9.55
CA SER A 277 13.01 -29.13 -10.40
C SER A 277 13.06 -28.78 -11.90
N ILE A 278 14.27 -28.48 -12.40
CA ILE A 278 14.54 -28.21 -13.83
C ILE A 278 15.18 -29.39 -14.55
N ASP A 279 14.93 -29.48 -15.86
CA ASP A 279 15.59 -30.42 -16.76
C ASP A 279 17.08 -30.06 -16.93
N SER A 280 17.97 -30.78 -16.24
CA SER A 280 19.43 -30.69 -16.42
C SER A 280 19.93 -31.28 -17.76
N CYS A 281 19.02 -31.65 -18.68
CA CYS A 281 19.36 -32.34 -19.92
C CYS A 281 19.87 -31.37 -20.99
N TRP A 282 21.00 -31.72 -21.62
CA TRP A 282 21.56 -30.98 -22.75
C TRP A 282 20.59 -31.02 -23.95
N VAL A 283 19.85 -29.93 -24.17
CA VAL A 283 19.10 -29.71 -25.41
C VAL A 283 20.10 -29.37 -26.50
N GLY A 284 20.36 -30.33 -27.39
CA GLY A 284 21.38 -30.23 -28.43
C GLY A 284 21.07 -29.19 -29.50
N SER A 285 21.41 -27.91 -29.23
CA SER A 285 21.46 -26.88 -30.25
C SER A 285 22.77 -26.97 -31.04
N PHE A 286 22.71 -26.67 -32.33
CA PHE A 286 23.87 -26.66 -33.24
C PHE A 286 25.01 -25.69 -32.83
N TYR A 287 24.78 -24.86 -31.81
CA TYR A 287 25.66 -23.78 -31.38
C TYR A 287 26.32 -24.01 -30.00
N CYS A 288 26.09 -25.16 -29.36
CA CYS A 288 26.59 -25.47 -28.01
C CYS A 288 27.52 -26.69 -27.97
N PRO A 289 28.85 -26.54 -27.82
CA PRO A 289 29.73 -27.67 -27.57
C PRO A 289 29.48 -28.27 -26.17
N GLN A 290 29.47 -29.59 -26.05
CA GLN A 290 29.27 -30.30 -24.78
C GLN A 290 30.33 -29.96 -23.71
N SER A 291 31.53 -29.53 -24.13
CA SER A 291 32.68 -29.23 -23.26
C SER A 291 32.56 -27.96 -22.40
N GLY A 292 31.36 -27.41 -22.22
CA GLY A 292 31.11 -26.19 -21.45
C GLY A 292 29.79 -26.17 -20.66
N PHE A 293 29.08 -27.30 -20.57
CA PHE A 293 27.86 -27.38 -19.75
C PHE A 293 28.20 -27.42 -18.26
N THR A 294 27.55 -26.55 -17.46
CA THR A 294 27.53 -26.67 -15.99
C THR A 294 26.09 -26.63 -15.49
N ALA A 295 25.78 -27.31 -14.38
CA ALA A 295 24.44 -27.21 -13.78
C ALA A 295 24.23 -25.92 -12.98
N THR A 296 25.28 -25.10 -12.82
CA THR A 296 25.29 -23.82 -12.10
C THR A 296 24.17 -22.89 -12.56
N ILE A 297 23.35 -22.42 -11.62
CA ILE A 297 22.42 -21.31 -11.86
C ILE A 297 23.21 -20.00 -11.81
N TYR A 298 23.37 -19.29 -12.93
CA TYR A 298 24.26 -18.13 -13.02
C TYR A 298 23.60 -16.81 -12.64
N ASP A 299 22.42 -16.53 -13.19
CA ASP A 299 21.62 -15.35 -12.87
C ASP A 299 20.30 -15.80 -12.23
N THR A 300 19.87 -15.09 -11.19
CA THR A 300 18.58 -15.27 -10.52
C THR A 300 17.92 -13.91 -10.34
N VAL A 301 16.62 -13.81 -10.60
CA VAL A 301 15.83 -12.56 -10.49
C VAL A 301 14.47 -12.87 -9.86
N ALA A 302 14.04 -12.06 -8.90
CA ALA A 302 12.75 -12.21 -8.21
C ALA A 302 11.81 -11.01 -8.42
N THR A 303 10.61 -11.28 -8.93
CA THR A 303 9.56 -10.25 -9.10
C THR A 303 8.47 -10.38 -8.03
N GLU A 304 7.39 -9.59 -8.15
CA GLU A 304 6.18 -9.66 -7.31
C GLU A 304 5.54 -11.07 -7.29
N SER A 305 5.55 -11.80 -8.41
CA SER A 305 4.84 -13.10 -8.55
C SER A 305 5.66 -14.23 -9.18
N THR A 306 6.80 -13.91 -9.81
CA THR A 306 7.49 -14.83 -10.73
C THR A 306 9.00 -14.79 -10.50
N LEU A 307 9.62 -15.96 -10.45
CA LEU A 307 11.07 -16.13 -10.39
C LEU A 307 11.62 -16.39 -11.80
N PHE A 308 12.80 -15.83 -12.09
CA PHE A 308 13.56 -16.12 -13.31
C PHE A 308 14.95 -16.63 -12.93
N ILE A 309 15.42 -17.62 -13.68
CA ILE A 309 16.77 -18.19 -13.51
C ILE A 309 17.41 -18.39 -14.89
N ARG A 310 18.75 -18.29 -14.95
CA ARG A 310 19.53 -18.70 -16.12
C ARG A 310 20.46 -19.85 -15.78
N GLN A 311 20.31 -20.96 -16.50
CA GLN A 311 21.28 -22.06 -16.53
C GLN A 311 21.90 -22.11 -17.93
N ASN A 312 23.21 -21.88 -18.01
CA ASN A 312 23.94 -21.71 -19.27
C ASN A 312 23.27 -20.68 -20.22
N GLN A 313 22.62 -21.14 -21.29
CA GLN A 313 21.92 -20.33 -22.30
C GLN A 313 20.39 -20.35 -22.15
N LEU A 314 19.83 -21.17 -21.27
CA LEU A 314 18.38 -21.30 -21.09
C LEU A 314 17.92 -20.39 -19.94
N VAL A 315 16.85 -19.64 -20.22
CA VAL A 315 16.12 -18.85 -19.21
C VAL A 315 14.84 -19.60 -18.86
N TYR A 316 14.67 -19.92 -17.58
CA TYR A 316 13.46 -20.54 -17.05
C TYR A 316 12.72 -19.54 -16.17
N TYR A 317 11.40 -19.68 -16.09
CA TYR A 317 10.55 -18.92 -15.17
C TYR A 317 9.55 -19.81 -14.43
N PHE A 318 9.17 -19.38 -13.22
CA PHE A 318 8.18 -20.04 -12.39
C PHE A 318 7.27 -19.02 -11.72
N THR A 319 5.95 -19.15 -11.89
CA THR A 319 4.96 -18.23 -11.29
C THR A 319 4.34 -18.87 -10.04
N GLY A 320 4.40 -18.17 -8.90
CA GLY A 320 3.84 -18.63 -7.62
C GLY A 320 2.32 -18.52 -7.53
N THR A 321 1.74 -19.21 -6.55
CA THR A 321 0.31 -19.17 -6.22
C THR A 321 -0.01 -18.07 -5.21
N TYR A 322 -0.63 -16.98 -5.70
CA TYR A 322 -1.06 -15.83 -4.91
C TYR A 322 -2.54 -15.55 -5.15
N THR A 323 -3.41 -15.83 -4.17
CA THR A 323 -4.85 -15.54 -4.27
C THR A 323 -5.11 -14.04 -4.22
N THR A 324 -4.29 -13.31 -3.45
CA THR A 324 -4.31 -11.86 -3.30
C THR A 324 -4.05 -11.07 -4.59
N LEU A 325 -3.26 -11.60 -5.53
CA LEU A 325 -2.92 -10.91 -6.78
C LEU A 325 -3.99 -11.13 -7.87
N TYR A 326 -4.53 -12.35 -8.00
CA TYR A 326 -5.59 -12.66 -8.97
C TYR A 326 -6.32 -13.99 -8.65
N GLU A 327 -7.64 -13.95 -8.54
CA GLU A 327 -8.52 -15.11 -8.29
C GLU A 327 -8.38 -16.30 -9.27
N ARG A 328 -7.83 -16.09 -10.47
CA ARG A 328 -7.59 -17.17 -11.46
C ARG A 328 -6.11 -17.55 -11.62
N ASN A 329 -5.20 -17.09 -10.75
CA ASN A 329 -3.81 -17.52 -10.78
C ASN A 329 -3.65 -18.98 -10.32
N ARG A 330 -3.81 -19.89 -11.28
CA ARG A 330 -3.15 -21.20 -11.21
C ARG A 330 -1.66 -20.93 -11.42
N GLY A 331 -0.89 -21.01 -10.33
CA GLY A 331 0.58 -20.94 -10.39
C GLY A 331 1.15 -22.06 -11.27
N SER A 332 2.41 -21.91 -11.66
CA SER A 332 3.14 -22.92 -12.42
C SER A 332 3.19 -24.24 -11.64
N GLY A 333 2.86 -25.36 -12.31
CA GLY A 333 3.11 -26.69 -11.75
C GLY A 333 4.58 -27.11 -11.89
N GLU A 334 5.25 -26.62 -12.93
CA GLU A 334 6.60 -26.96 -13.37
C GLU A 334 7.31 -25.69 -13.90
N TRP A 335 8.64 -25.72 -13.99
CA TRP A 335 9.43 -24.64 -14.58
C TRP A 335 9.20 -24.53 -16.08
N ALA A 336 8.90 -23.32 -16.58
CA ALA A 336 8.68 -23.08 -18.00
C ALA A 336 9.93 -22.46 -18.67
N VAL A 337 10.29 -22.94 -19.85
CA VAL A 337 11.40 -22.38 -20.65
C VAL A 337 10.90 -21.17 -21.44
N ALA A 338 11.64 -20.07 -21.39
CA ALA A 338 11.36 -18.84 -22.14
C ALA A 338 11.74 -18.94 -23.64
N GLY A 339 11.18 -19.92 -24.34
CA GLY A 339 11.38 -20.15 -25.77
C GLY A 339 12.79 -20.62 -26.18
N PRO A 340 13.00 -21.01 -27.46
CA PRO A 340 14.30 -21.40 -27.98
C PRO A 340 15.18 -20.16 -28.23
N THR A 341 15.82 -19.66 -27.17
CA THR A 341 16.60 -18.41 -27.19
C THR A 341 18.03 -18.61 -27.72
N PRO A 342 18.53 -17.72 -28.60
CA PRO A 342 19.94 -17.69 -28.97
C PRO A 342 20.78 -17.05 -27.85
N ALA A 343 21.36 -17.90 -26.99
CA ALA A 343 22.51 -17.59 -26.13
C ALA A 343 22.52 -16.22 -25.40
N PRO A 344 21.54 -15.92 -24.54
CA PRO A 344 21.56 -14.72 -23.69
C PRO A 344 22.79 -14.73 -22.76
N LYS A 345 23.58 -13.65 -22.79
CA LYS A 345 24.79 -13.50 -21.94
C LYS A 345 24.43 -13.26 -20.47
N LYS A 346 23.35 -12.49 -20.22
CA LYS A 346 22.96 -12.03 -18.88
C LYS A 346 21.48 -11.64 -18.81
N ILE A 347 20.85 -11.90 -17.67
CA ILE A 347 19.55 -11.31 -17.31
C ILE A 347 19.77 -9.98 -16.57
N ALA A 348 19.08 -8.93 -17.00
CA ALA A 348 18.98 -7.66 -16.29
C ALA A 348 17.50 -7.32 -16.01
N GLU A 349 17.25 -6.69 -14.86
CA GLU A 349 15.89 -6.45 -14.36
C GLU A 349 15.53 -4.97 -14.39
N ALA A 350 14.30 -4.63 -14.80
CA ALA A 350 13.77 -3.29 -14.59
C ALA A 350 13.32 -3.12 -13.14
N GLN A 351 14.10 -2.37 -12.35
CA GLN A 351 14.07 -2.38 -10.89
C GLN A 351 12.75 -1.91 -10.22
N PHE A 352 11.77 -1.43 -11.00
CA PHE A 352 10.50 -0.86 -10.51
C PHE A 352 9.26 -1.21 -11.35
N LYS A 353 9.37 -2.06 -12.37
CA LYS A 353 8.21 -2.55 -13.14
C LYS A 353 8.43 -4.01 -13.45
N ASN A 354 7.34 -4.70 -13.75
CA ASN A 354 7.28 -6.11 -14.12
C ASN A 354 7.92 -6.46 -15.48
N ASN A 355 9.02 -5.79 -15.84
CA ASN A 355 9.69 -5.94 -17.12
C ASN A 355 11.14 -6.39 -16.89
N LEU A 356 11.64 -7.32 -17.69
CA LEU A 356 13.05 -7.72 -17.68
C LEU A 356 13.62 -7.59 -19.09
N SER A 357 14.93 -7.39 -19.20
CA SER A 357 15.64 -7.37 -20.48
C SER A 357 16.88 -8.28 -20.43
N THR A 358 17.14 -9.03 -21.50
CA THR A 358 18.32 -9.90 -21.59
C THR A 358 19.27 -9.45 -22.69
N ALA A 359 20.56 -9.45 -22.38
CA ALA A 359 21.61 -9.08 -23.31
C ALA A 359 21.94 -10.25 -24.26
N GLY A 360 21.81 -10.05 -25.57
CA GLY A 360 21.97 -11.08 -26.60
C GLY A 360 23.18 -10.92 -27.53
N HIS A 361 23.39 -11.94 -28.36
CA HIS A 361 24.32 -11.90 -29.49
C HIS A 361 23.68 -11.26 -30.73
N SER A 362 24.50 -10.77 -31.65
CA SER A 362 24.07 -10.23 -32.95
C SER A 362 23.13 -9.02 -32.87
N GLY A 363 23.27 -8.19 -31.83
CA GLY A 363 22.58 -6.91 -31.73
C GLY A 363 21.08 -6.99 -31.44
N SER A 364 20.58 -8.10 -30.87
CA SER A 364 19.21 -8.20 -30.35
C SER A 364 19.17 -8.39 -28.83
N CYS A 365 18.06 -7.96 -28.24
CA CYS A 365 17.74 -8.00 -26.82
C CYS A 365 16.38 -8.69 -26.68
N HIS A 366 16.19 -9.56 -25.68
CA HIS A 366 14.82 -10.03 -25.37
C HIS A 366 14.22 -9.16 -24.28
N TRP A 367 12.92 -8.93 -24.42
CA TRP A 367 12.09 -8.11 -23.56
C TRP A 367 11.01 -8.99 -22.94
N PHE A 368 10.84 -8.91 -21.64
CA PHE A 368 9.84 -9.65 -20.89
C PHE A 368 8.87 -8.66 -20.24
N ASP A 369 7.57 -8.95 -20.26
CA ASP A 369 6.50 -8.16 -19.65
C ASP A 369 5.57 -9.10 -18.88
N ILE A 370 5.47 -8.90 -17.56
CA ILE A 370 4.81 -9.80 -16.60
C ILE A 370 3.53 -9.16 -16.07
N LYS A 371 2.38 -9.74 -16.43
CA LYS A 371 1.06 -9.21 -16.05
C LYS A 371 0.28 -10.27 -15.28
N ASN A 372 0.12 -10.05 -13.98
CA ASN A 372 -0.56 -10.98 -13.06
C ASN A 372 0.05 -12.40 -13.08
N GLY A 373 1.38 -12.53 -13.13
CA GLY A 373 2.04 -13.84 -13.23
C GLY A 373 2.02 -14.50 -14.62
N GLN A 374 1.35 -13.90 -15.62
CA GLN A 374 1.54 -14.26 -17.02
C GLN A 374 2.79 -13.56 -17.56
N VAL A 375 3.75 -14.35 -18.04
CA VAL A 375 4.97 -13.84 -18.69
C VAL A 375 4.74 -13.80 -20.19
N SER A 376 4.93 -12.63 -20.79
CA SER A 376 5.03 -12.46 -22.24
C SER A 376 6.46 -12.04 -22.59
N PHE A 377 6.94 -12.42 -23.78
CA PHE A 377 8.27 -12.05 -24.24
C PHE A 377 8.28 -11.64 -25.71
N GLU A 378 9.19 -10.73 -26.05
CA GLU A 378 9.36 -10.14 -27.38
C GLU A 378 10.87 -10.00 -27.68
N MET A 379 11.25 -10.01 -28.95
CA MET A 379 12.62 -9.68 -29.39
C MET A 379 12.64 -8.23 -29.87
N LEU A 380 13.59 -7.44 -29.37
CA LEU A 380 13.79 -6.03 -29.70
C LEU A 380 15.23 -5.82 -30.19
N PRO A 381 15.47 -4.96 -31.20
CA PRO A 381 14.48 -4.30 -32.06
C PRO A 381 13.71 -5.29 -32.94
N ARG A 382 12.56 -4.86 -33.50
CA ARG A 382 11.60 -5.78 -34.16
C ARG A 382 11.97 -6.17 -35.60
N GLN A 383 12.63 -5.28 -36.34
CA GLN A 383 12.81 -5.43 -37.80
C GLN A 383 14.29 -5.45 -38.25
N TRP A 384 15.19 -4.91 -37.43
CA TRP A 384 16.60 -4.64 -37.75
C TRP A 384 17.46 -4.94 -36.51
N SER A 385 18.77 -5.07 -36.68
CA SER A 385 19.69 -5.34 -35.55
C SER A 385 20.42 -4.08 -35.07
N VAL A 386 20.72 -3.98 -33.77
CA VAL A 386 21.51 -2.86 -33.23
C VAL A 386 22.84 -2.69 -33.98
N CYS A 387 23.47 -3.79 -34.43
CA CYS A 387 24.72 -3.75 -35.19
C CYS A 387 24.57 -3.09 -36.57
N GLU A 388 23.47 -3.39 -37.27
CA GLU A 388 23.15 -2.81 -38.58
C GLU A 388 22.95 -1.29 -38.46
N GLN A 389 22.19 -0.84 -37.46
CA GLN A 389 21.87 0.58 -37.26
C GLN A 389 23.08 1.42 -36.81
N ILE A 390 24.05 0.84 -36.09
CA ILE A 390 25.32 1.50 -35.75
C ILE A 390 26.39 1.37 -36.86
N GLY A 391 26.10 0.65 -37.95
CA GLY A 391 27.00 0.46 -39.09
C GLY A 391 28.20 -0.45 -38.82
N VAL A 392 28.02 -1.53 -38.04
CA VAL A 392 29.08 -2.48 -37.68
C VAL A 392 28.67 -3.91 -38.04
N THR A 393 29.58 -4.69 -38.61
CA THR A 393 29.35 -6.08 -39.07
C THR A 393 29.10 -7.06 -37.91
N THR A 394 29.79 -6.88 -36.78
CA THR A 394 29.69 -7.74 -35.60
C THR A 394 29.68 -6.90 -34.32
N CYS A 395 28.58 -6.99 -33.56
CA CYS A 395 28.44 -6.37 -32.26
C CYS A 395 27.72 -7.30 -31.27
N SER A 396 27.90 -7.06 -29.97
CA SER A 396 27.17 -7.76 -28.92
C SER A 396 26.71 -6.82 -27.82
N ILE A 397 25.54 -7.10 -27.24
CA ILE A 397 25.04 -6.33 -26.10
C ILE A 397 25.66 -6.94 -24.84
N ILE A 398 26.34 -6.13 -24.04
CA ILE A 398 26.92 -6.54 -22.75
C ILE A 398 25.88 -6.41 -21.64
N TRP A 399 25.13 -5.31 -21.65
CA TRP A 399 24.18 -4.96 -20.60
C TRP A 399 22.99 -4.21 -21.18
N SER A 400 21.82 -4.38 -20.57
CA SER A 400 20.61 -3.58 -20.82
C SER A 400 20.03 -3.08 -19.50
N ASP A 401 19.54 -1.84 -19.46
CA ASP A 401 18.79 -1.28 -18.33
C ASP A 401 17.57 -0.52 -18.85
N TYR A 402 16.42 -0.60 -18.17
CA TYR A 402 15.14 -0.08 -18.68
C TYR A 402 14.61 1.11 -17.89
N ILE A 403 14.54 2.26 -18.55
CA ILE A 403 13.97 3.48 -18.02
C ILE A 403 12.46 3.49 -18.26
N ALA A 404 11.75 2.94 -17.28
CA ALA A 404 10.31 2.73 -17.29
C ALA A 404 9.41 3.97 -17.40
N GLY A 405 9.96 5.18 -17.26
CA GLY A 405 9.26 6.46 -17.49
C GLY A 405 9.40 6.98 -18.92
N GLU A 406 10.48 6.62 -19.61
CA GLU A 406 10.82 7.09 -20.96
C GLU A 406 10.48 6.06 -22.05
N TYR A 407 10.09 4.84 -21.65
CA TYR A 407 9.96 3.67 -22.52
C TYR A 407 11.27 3.31 -23.25
N THR A 408 12.40 3.60 -22.61
CA THR A 408 13.74 3.52 -23.21
C THR A 408 14.56 2.39 -22.60
N LEU A 409 15.20 1.59 -23.46
CA LEU A 409 16.27 0.66 -23.11
C LEU A 409 17.63 1.35 -23.32
N LEU A 410 18.44 1.44 -22.27
CA LEU A 410 19.85 1.78 -22.36
C LEU A 410 20.66 0.51 -22.59
N LEU A 411 21.39 0.46 -23.70
CA LEU A 411 22.17 -0.69 -24.14
C LEU A 411 23.67 -0.34 -24.11
N LEU A 412 24.46 -1.17 -23.44
CA LEU A 412 25.93 -1.14 -23.53
C LEU A 412 26.36 -2.11 -24.64
N VAL A 413 26.87 -1.58 -25.74
CA VAL A 413 27.22 -2.33 -26.96
C VAL A 413 28.72 -2.43 -27.12
N GLU A 414 29.20 -3.66 -27.32
CA GLU A 414 30.57 -3.99 -27.75
C GLU A 414 30.60 -4.15 -29.27
N SER A 415 31.49 -3.44 -29.94
CA SER A 415 31.71 -3.49 -31.38
C SER A 415 33.12 -3.95 -31.70
N GLU A 416 33.27 -4.92 -32.60
CA GLU A 416 34.57 -5.38 -33.11
C GLU A 416 34.82 -4.78 -34.50
N TYR A 417 36.02 -4.23 -34.70
CA TYR A 417 36.49 -3.67 -35.98
C TYR A 417 37.67 -4.50 -36.53
N GLU A 418 37.95 -4.37 -37.83
CA GLU A 418 38.92 -5.20 -38.59
C GLU A 418 40.34 -5.28 -37.98
N ASN A 419 40.74 -4.31 -37.17
CA ASN A 419 42.03 -4.28 -36.46
C ASN A 419 42.01 -4.99 -35.08
N ALA A 420 40.96 -5.75 -34.76
CA ALA A 420 40.70 -6.37 -33.45
C ALA A 420 40.58 -5.38 -32.27
N SER A 421 40.45 -4.07 -32.54
CA SER A 421 40.16 -3.07 -31.51
C SER A 421 38.67 -3.12 -31.12
N LYS A 422 38.43 -3.36 -29.83
CA LYS A 422 37.08 -3.36 -29.24
C LYS A 422 36.67 -1.93 -28.91
N ARG A 423 35.49 -1.51 -29.37
CA ARG A 423 34.91 -0.21 -29.03
C ARG A 423 33.60 -0.39 -28.29
N PHE A 424 33.37 0.47 -27.30
CA PHE A 424 32.17 0.41 -26.47
C PHE A 424 31.31 1.67 -26.65
N GLN A 425 30.01 1.45 -26.79
CA GLN A 425 29.03 2.49 -27.08
C GLN A 425 27.83 2.35 -26.16
N VAL A 426 27.27 3.48 -25.73
CA VAL A 426 26.00 3.54 -25.01
C VAL A 426 24.93 4.00 -25.99
N VAL A 427 23.92 3.16 -26.16
CA VAL A 427 22.85 3.32 -27.14
C VAL A 427 21.50 3.38 -26.42
N SER A 428 20.69 4.34 -26.80
CA SER A 428 19.29 4.48 -26.39
C SER A 428 18.41 3.81 -27.43
N TYR A 429 17.45 2.98 -27.01
CA TYR A 429 16.42 2.41 -27.88
C TYR A 429 15.03 2.63 -27.28
N ASN A 430 14.15 3.32 -28.01
CA ASN A 430 12.80 3.62 -27.57
C ASN A 430 11.84 2.51 -28.00
N THR A 431 11.24 1.81 -27.03
CA THR A 431 10.35 0.66 -27.29
C THR A 431 8.97 1.06 -27.82
N ALA A 432 8.62 2.34 -27.77
CA ALA A 432 7.35 2.88 -28.27
C ALA A 432 7.45 3.46 -29.69
N SER A 433 8.56 4.13 -30.05
CA SER A 433 8.78 4.66 -31.41
C SER A 433 9.61 3.73 -32.32
N ASP A 434 10.27 2.70 -31.79
CA ASP A 434 11.21 1.82 -32.50
C ASP A 434 12.45 2.58 -33.04
N GLU A 435 12.80 3.69 -32.39
CA GLU A 435 13.94 4.56 -32.72
C GLU A 435 15.18 4.23 -31.88
N LEU A 436 16.36 4.42 -32.46
CA LEU A 436 17.66 4.19 -31.82
C LEU A 436 18.57 5.41 -31.96
N GLU A 437 19.19 5.79 -30.84
CA GLU A 437 20.10 6.92 -30.74
C GLU A 437 21.42 6.52 -30.06
N LEU A 438 22.55 6.96 -30.61
CA LEU A 438 23.86 6.78 -29.99
C LEU A 438 24.13 7.92 -28.99
N LEU A 439 24.01 7.63 -27.69
CA LEU A 439 24.19 8.63 -26.62
C LEU A 439 25.67 8.95 -26.38
N TYR A 440 26.52 7.93 -26.26
CA TYR A 440 27.91 8.13 -25.85
C TYR A 440 28.86 7.09 -26.45
N ARG A 441 30.06 7.53 -26.81
CA ARG A 441 31.19 6.68 -27.20
C ARG A 441 32.18 6.66 -26.05
N ILE A 442 32.37 5.50 -25.44
CA ILE A 442 33.27 5.33 -24.30
C ILE A 442 34.72 5.46 -24.81
N PRO A 443 35.58 6.31 -24.20
CA PRO A 443 36.98 6.41 -24.59
C PRO A 443 37.70 5.07 -24.52
N GLU A 444 38.68 4.84 -25.40
CA GLU A 444 39.43 3.58 -25.44
C GLU A 444 40.33 3.38 -24.20
N PHE A 445 40.76 4.48 -23.58
CA PHE A 445 41.70 4.51 -22.46
C PHE A 445 41.16 5.32 -21.28
N ILE A 446 41.68 5.05 -20.08
CA ILE A 446 41.33 5.79 -18.86
C ILE A 446 42.05 7.14 -18.83
N PRO A 447 41.34 8.26 -18.59
CA PRO A 447 41.94 9.59 -18.58
C PRO A 447 42.86 9.82 -17.35
N GLU A 448 43.81 10.74 -17.48
CA GLU A 448 44.76 11.04 -16.40
C GLU A 448 44.21 12.10 -15.43
N ALA A 449 43.79 11.66 -14.24
CA ALA A 449 43.16 12.51 -13.21
C ALA A 449 43.98 12.59 -11.90
N ARG A 450 45.32 12.60 -11.98
CA ARG A 450 46.18 12.58 -10.78
C ARG A 450 45.94 13.79 -9.88
N GLY A 451 45.54 13.54 -8.63
CA GLY A 451 45.33 14.59 -7.63
C GLY A 451 43.99 15.34 -7.76
N LEU A 452 43.09 14.88 -8.62
CA LEU A 452 41.71 15.36 -8.73
C LEU A 452 40.77 14.38 -8.01
N GLU A 453 39.64 14.86 -7.47
CA GLU A 453 38.56 13.98 -6.97
C GLU A 453 37.73 13.43 -8.15
N PHE A 454 37.54 14.24 -9.20
CA PHE A 454 36.83 13.88 -10.42
C PHE A 454 37.37 14.65 -11.64
N LEU A 455 37.04 14.17 -12.83
CA LEU A 455 37.37 14.80 -14.11
C LEU A 455 36.15 14.76 -15.04
N MET A 456 35.79 15.90 -15.64
CA MET A 456 34.76 15.96 -16.68
C MET A 456 35.39 15.65 -18.05
N ILE A 457 34.79 14.75 -18.82
CA ILE A 457 35.30 14.36 -20.13
C ILE A 457 34.74 15.32 -21.19
N LEU A 458 35.59 16.17 -21.76
CA LEU A 458 35.25 17.16 -22.78
C LEU A 458 35.92 16.86 -24.14
N GLY A 459 36.72 15.79 -24.23
CA GLY A 459 37.46 15.39 -25.43
C GLY A 459 38.84 16.05 -25.57
N THR A 460 39.30 16.76 -24.54
CA THR A 460 40.58 17.49 -24.51
C THR A 460 41.61 16.90 -23.53
N GLU A 461 41.26 15.80 -22.88
CA GLU A 461 41.97 15.23 -21.74
C GLU A 461 43.17 14.37 -22.19
N SER A 462 44.21 14.30 -21.37
CA SER A 462 45.27 13.30 -21.55
C SER A 462 44.80 11.93 -21.07
N TYR A 463 45.27 10.88 -21.76
CA TYR A 463 44.90 9.49 -21.50
C TYR A 463 46.10 8.67 -21.02
N THR A 464 45.82 7.68 -20.16
CA THR A 464 46.81 6.70 -19.69
C THR A 464 46.86 5.48 -20.61
N ASN A 465 47.87 4.62 -20.45
CA ASN A 465 47.97 3.38 -21.24
C ASN A 465 47.01 2.26 -20.77
N THR A 466 46.11 2.54 -19.81
CA THR A 466 45.17 1.54 -19.27
C THR A 466 43.87 1.59 -20.07
N VAL A 467 43.55 0.50 -20.76
CA VAL A 467 42.31 0.37 -21.56
C VAL A 467 41.08 0.49 -20.66
N MET A 468 40.05 1.19 -21.14
CA MET A 468 38.77 1.33 -20.46
C MET A 468 37.86 0.15 -20.83
N ALA A 469 37.60 -0.74 -19.86
CA ALA A 469 36.88 -2.00 -20.06
C ALA A 469 35.53 -2.00 -19.30
N PRO A 470 34.43 -1.50 -19.91
CA PRO A 470 33.12 -1.49 -19.30
C PRO A 470 32.55 -2.90 -19.22
N LYS A 471 31.75 -3.17 -18.19
CA LYS A 471 30.99 -4.43 -18.05
C LYS A 471 29.52 -4.23 -17.69
N GLY A 472 29.07 -2.98 -17.52
CA GLY A 472 27.65 -2.66 -17.43
C GLY A 472 27.32 -1.19 -17.15
N ILE A 473 26.02 -0.92 -17.09
CA ILE A 473 25.42 0.41 -16.94
C ILE A 473 24.27 0.32 -15.92
N SER A 474 23.96 1.41 -15.22
CA SER A 474 22.87 1.42 -14.24
C SER A 474 22.29 2.83 -14.10
N CYS A 475 20.99 3.02 -14.28
CA CYS A 475 20.28 4.29 -14.18
C CYS A 475 19.42 4.36 -12.91
N ASN A 476 19.48 5.44 -12.15
CA ASN A 476 18.54 5.68 -11.06
C ASN A 476 17.33 6.48 -11.60
N PRO A 477 16.10 5.92 -11.61
CA PRO A 477 14.94 6.51 -12.27
C PRO A 477 14.28 7.66 -11.48
N TYR A 478 14.86 8.09 -10.36
CA TYR A 478 14.39 9.25 -9.58
C TYR A 478 15.23 10.51 -9.81
N ASN A 479 16.53 10.38 -10.09
CA ASN A 479 17.44 11.51 -10.34
C ASN A 479 18.11 11.48 -11.71
N HIS A 480 17.72 10.53 -12.57
CA HIS A 480 18.27 10.29 -13.92
C HIS A 480 19.79 10.06 -13.94
N LEU A 481 20.39 9.75 -12.79
CA LEU A 481 21.83 9.52 -12.67
C LEU A 481 22.18 8.15 -13.27
N ILE A 482 22.94 8.18 -14.35
CA ILE A 482 23.50 7.01 -15.02
C ILE A 482 24.91 6.79 -14.50
N PHE A 483 25.19 5.57 -14.03
CA PHE A 483 26.54 5.07 -13.82
C PHE A 483 26.94 4.11 -14.95
N ILE A 484 28.14 4.29 -15.50
CA ILE A 484 28.80 3.30 -16.37
C ILE A 484 30.02 2.81 -15.62
N TRP A 485 30.22 1.49 -15.56
CA TRP A 485 31.25 0.89 -14.73
C TRP A 485 32.04 -0.22 -15.42
N GLY A 486 33.25 -0.43 -14.92
CA GLY A 486 34.23 -1.34 -15.49
C GLY A 486 35.45 -1.43 -14.58
N ASN A 487 36.65 -1.29 -15.16
CA ASN A 487 37.85 -0.88 -14.41
C ASN A 487 37.92 0.65 -14.18
N PHE A 488 36.76 1.29 -14.10
CA PHE A 488 36.55 2.72 -13.99
C PHE A 488 35.13 2.97 -13.48
N LEU A 489 34.84 4.22 -13.12
CA LEU A 489 33.50 4.67 -12.76
C LEU A 489 33.20 6.03 -13.43
N LEU A 490 32.22 6.05 -14.34
CA LEU A 490 31.63 7.27 -14.89
C LEU A 490 30.24 7.52 -14.30
N GLN A 491 29.88 8.78 -14.11
CA GLN A 491 28.52 9.21 -13.85
C GLN A 491 28.05 10.32 -14.81
N SER A 492 26.75 10.37 -15.12
CA SER A 492 26.11 11.45 -15.89
C SER A 492 24.67 11.66 -15.43
N SER A 493 24.25 12.92 -15.32
CA SER A 493 22.86 13.31 -15.01
C SER A 493 22.07 13.78 -16.23
N ASN A 494 22.71 14.02 -17.37
CA ASN A 494 22.08 14.50 -18.61
C ASN A 494 22.29 13.57 -19.81
N LYS A 495 22.94 12.41 -19.61
CA LYS A 495 23.25 11.39 -20.65
C LYS A 495 24.27 11.82 -21.73
N GLU A 496 24.70 13.08 -21.73
CA GLU A 496 25.68 13.64 -22.67
C GLU A 496 27.05 13.87 -22.01
N ASN A 497 27.08 14.54 -20.85
CA ASN A 497 28.29 14.93 -20.14
C ASN A 497 28.63 13.87 -19.09
N PHE A 498 29.81 13.25 -19.23
CA PHE A 498 30.26 12.21 -18.31
C PHE A 498 31.40 12.70 -17.40
N ILE A 499 31.27 12.39 -16.12
CA ILE A 499 32.24 12.69 -15.08
C ILE A 499 32.90 11.38 -14.65
N TYR A 500 34.22 11.31 -14.80
CA TYR A 500 35.07 10.24 -14.28
C TYR A 500 35.38 10.47 -12.79
N LEU A 501 35.10 9.48 -11.95
CA LEU A 501 35.40 9.52 -10.52
C LEU A 501 36.81 8.97 -10.28
N ALA A 502 37.75 9.87 -9.95
CA ALA A 502 39.18 9.57 -9.92
C ALA A 502 39.63 8.83 -8.66
N ASP A 503 38.82 8.87 -7.59
CA ASP A 503 39.03 8.10 -6.35
C ASP A 503 38.99 6.57 -6.56
N PHE A 504 38.32 6.09 -7.63
CA PHE A 504 38.24 4.66 -7.92
C PHE A 504 39.50 4.18 -8.67
N PRO A 505 40.25 3.20 -8.14
CA PRO A 505 41.52 2.76 -8.73
C PRO A 505 41.30 1.95 -10.01
N LYS A 506 41.99 2.36 -11.08
CA LYS A 506 41.92 1.76 -12.42
C LYS A 506 42.48 0.34 -12.52
N GLU A 507 43.22 -0.10 -11.51
CA GLU A 507 43.75 -1.44 -11.37
C GLU A 507 42.68 -2.45 -10.89
N LEU A 508 41.59 -1.97 -10.29
CA LEU A 508 40.46 -2.80 -9.87
C LEU A 508 39.36 -2.81 -10.93
N SER A 509 38.60 -3.91 -11.00
CA SER A 509 37.41 -4.03 -11.85
C SER A 509 36.17 -4.20 -10.97
N ILE A 510 35.13 -3.41 -11.26
CA ILE A 510 33.80 -3.51 -10.64
C ILE A 510 33.09 -4.76 -11.18
N LYS A 511 32.48 -5.52 -10.27
CA LYS A 511 31.80 -6.78 -10.55
C LYS A 511 30.28 -6.61 -10.53
N TYR A 512 29.76 -5.90 -9.53
CA TYR A 512 28.38 -5.43 -9.47
C TYR A 512 28.23 -4.21 -8.54
N MET A 513 27.06 -3.57 -8.62
CA MET A 513 26.64 -2.49 -7.72
C MET A 513 25.31 -2.83 -7.08
N THR A 514 25.11 -2.33 -5.87
CA THR A 514 23.82 -2.32 -5.17
C THR A 514 23.46 -0.90 -4.75
N ARG A 515 22.17 -0.56 -4.74
CA ARG A 515 21.66 0.81 -4.65
C ARG A 515 20.48 0.89 -3.69
N SER A 516 20.42 1.94 -2.86
CA SER A 516 19.30 2.20 -1.96
C SER A 516 18.13 2.95 -2.62
N PHE A 517 18.36 3.53 -3.81
CA PHE A 517 17.48 4.50 -4.49
C PHE A 517 17.15 5.76 -3.67
N ARG A 518 17.85 5.95 -2.54
CA ARG A 518 17.78 7.11 -1.65
C ARG A 518 19.14 7.80 -1.54
N GLY A 519 19.90 7.81 -2.63
CA GLY A 519 21.20 8.47 -2.72
C GLY A 519 22.42 7.67 -2.25
N ALA A 520 22.30 6.38 -1.89
CA ALA A 520 23.45 5.57 -1.46
C ALA A 520 23.71 4.39 -2.41
N VAL A 521 24.99 4.19 -2.77
CA VAL A 521 25.47 3.16 -3.67
C VAL A 521 26.63 2.41 -3.02
N ALA A 522 26.60 1.09 -3.08
CA ALA A 522 27.73 0.23 -2.70
C ALA A 522 28.19 -0.59 -3.90
N ILE A 523 29.49 -0.75 -4.03
CA ILE A 523 30.18 -1.30 -5.21
C ILE A 523 31.05 -2.47 -4.72
N VAL A 524 30.97 -3.60 -5.41
CA VAL A 524 31.81 -4.78 -5.15
C VAL A 524 32.73 -5.02 -6.33
N THR A 525 34.02 -5.23 -6.07
CA THR A 525 35.04 -5.51 -7.09
C THR A 525 35.21 -7.02 -7.34
N GLU A 526 35.91 -7.38 -8.42
CA GLU A 526 36.32 -8.77 -8.70
C GLU A 526 37.26 -9.35 -7.63
N THR A 527 37.91 -8.47 -6.84
CA THR A 527 38.76 -8.82 -5.69
C THR A 527 38.01 -8.82 -4.36
N GLU A 528 36.67 -8.77 -4.38
CA GLU A 528 35.79 -8.73 -3.22
C GLU A 528 36.01 -7.52 -2.29
N GLU A 529 36.58 -6.42 -2.80
CA GLU A 529 36.61 -5.14 -2.07
C GLU A 529 35.23 -4.47 -2.09
N ILE A 530 34.85 -3.85 -0.99
CA ILE A 530 33.59 -3.09 -0.86
C ILE A 530 33.90 -1.60 -0.84
N TRP A 531 33.32 -0.87 -1.79
CA TRP A 531 33.41 0.57 -1.94
C TRP A 531 32.03 1.22 -1.81
N TYR A 532 31.97 2.49 -1.42
CA TYR A 532 30.75 3.21 -1.11
C TYR A 532 30.76 4.63 -1.69
N LEU A 533 29.61 5.06 -2.21
CA LEU A 533 29.40 6.35 -2.84
C LEU A 533 28.03 6.92 -2.41
N LEU A 534 27.99 8.23 -2.23
CA LEU A 534 26.75 9.00 -2.09
C LEU A 534 26.46 9.73 -3.41
N GLU A 535 25.26 9.55 -3.96
CA GLU A 535 24.80 10.29 -5.13
C GLU A 535 24.77 11.81 -4.81
N GLY A 536 25.27 12.63 -5.73
CA GLY A 536 25.51 14.06 -5.48
C GLY A 536 26.83 14.38 -4.74
N SER A 537 27.66 13.37 -4.45
CA SER A 537 29.07 13.50 -4.11
C SER A 537 29.95 12.97 -5.24
N TYR A 538 31.20 13.41 -5.29
CA TYR A 538 32.23 12.87 -6.20
C TYR A 538 33.17 11.87 -5.52
N ARG A 539 33.14 11.79 -4.18
CA ARG A 539 34.06 10.99 -3.40
C ARG A 539 33.65 9.52 -3.30
N VAL A 540 34.60 8.61 -3.50
CA VAL A 540 34.39 7.17 -3.40
C VAL A 540 35.21 6.60 -2.24
N TYR A 541 34.53 5.95 -1.29
CA TYR A 541 35.13 5.47 -0.04
C TYR A 541 35.33 3.96 -0.07
N ARG A 542 36.57 3.47 0.11
CA ARG A 542 36.82 2.04 0.33
C ARG A 542 36.43 1.66 1.76
N LEU A 543 35.38 0.87 1.92
CA LEU A 543 34.94 0.33 3.22
C LEU A 543 35.71 -0.93 3.60
N PHE A 544 35.97 -1.83 2.65
CA PHE A 544 36.69 -3.08 2.87
C PHE A 544 37.67 -3.35 1.72
N PRO A 545 38.97 -3.63 1.99
CA PRO A 545 39.64 -3.51 3.29
C PRO A 545 39.99 -2.05 3.63
N SER A 546 39.70 -1.61 4.84
CA SER A 546 40.02 -0.25 5.33
C SER A 546 40.65 -0.25 6.71
N LYS A 547 41.21 0.90 7.14
CA LYS A 547 41.64 1.09 8.54
C LYS A 547 40.45 1.01 9.50
N GLY A 548 39.31 1.62 9.13
CA GLY A 548 38.07 1.56 9.90
C GLY A 548 37.59 0.13 10.09
N TRP A 549 37.62 -0.71 9.05
CA TRP A 549 37.26 -2.12 9.13
C TRP A 549 38.17 -2.90 10.08
N LYS A 550 39.48 -2.67 10.05
CA LYS A 550 40.44 -3.31 10.97
C LYS A 550 40.18 -2.95 12.44
N VAL A 551 39.77 -1.73 12.73
CA VAL A 551 39.36 -1.32 14.09
C VAL A 551 38.05 -2.01 14.45
N HIS A 552 37.04 -1.94 13.58
CA HIS A 552 35.72 -2.54 13.80
C HIS A 552 35.79 -4.04 14.09
N ILE A 553 36.45 -4.83 13.22
CA ILE A 553 36.57 -6.28 13.40
C ILE A 553 37.33 -6.63 14.69
N SER A 554 38.33 -5.84 15.08
CA SER A 554 39.07 -6.06 16.33
C SER A 554 38.17 -5.84 17.56
N LEU A 555 37.32 -4.81 17.55
CA LEU A 555 36.35 -4.56 18.60
C LEU A 555 35.31 -5.69 18.69
N GLN A 556 34.75 -6.11 17.56
CA GLN A 556 33.77 -7.20 17.51
C GLN A 556 34.33 -8.54 17.99
N LEU A 557 35.59 -8.87 17.64
CA LEU A 557 36.27 -10.07 18.13
C LEU A 557 36.59 -9.98 19.63
N MET A 558 36.94 -8.80 20.16
CA MET A 558 37.10 -8.61 21.61
C MET A 558 35.78 -8.71 22.38
N GLN A 559 34.66 -8.33 21.76
CA GLN A 559 33.29 -8.51 22.27
C GLN A 559 32.75 -9.94 22.11
N GLN A 560 33.51 -10.86 21.47
CA GLN A 560 33.09 -12.24 21.18
C GLN A 560 31.78 -12.34 20.34
N SER A 561 31.56 -11.35 19.46
CA SER A 561 30.37 -11.25 18.62
C SER A 561 30.18 -12.48 17.72
N SER A 562 28.98 -13.04 17.71
CA SER A 562 28.60 -14.20 16.88
C SER A 562 28.53 -13.89 15.38
N LEU A 563 28.50 -12.61 15.00
CA LEU A 563 28.33 -12.13 13.62
C LEU A 563 29.64 -12.06 12.82
N TYR A 564 30.78 -12.37 13.44
CA TYR A 564 32.12 -12.20 12.87
C TYR A 564 33.01 -13.41 13.18
N ALA A 565 33.86 -13.80 12.23
CA ALA A 565 34.81 -14.89 12.39
C ALA A 565 36.16 -14.55 11.74
N SER A 566 37.20 -15.33 12.03
CA SER A 566 38.53 -15.18 11.41
C SER A 566 38.58 -15.66 9.95
N ASN A 567 37.67 -16.56 9.57
CA ASN A 567 37.48 -17.03 8.20
C ASN A 567 36.02 -16.82 7.80
N GLU A 568 35.80 -15.88 6.88
CA GLU A 568 34.49 -15.49 6.39
C GLU A 568 34.49 -15.37 4.86
N THR A 569 33.39 -15.77 4.22
CA THR A 569 33.17 -15.61 2.76
C THR A 569 31.89 -14.82 2.51
N MET A 570 32.00 -13.69 1.82
CA MET A 570 30.84 -12.87 1.43
C MET A 570 30.08 -13.50 0.28
N LEU A 571 28.79 -13.75 0.45
CA LEU A 571 27.93 -14.29 -0.60
C LEU A 571 27.25 -13.19 -1.42
N THR A 572 26.67 -12.20 -0.76
CA THR A 572 26.02 -11.07 -1.44
C THR A 572 25.97 -9.83 -0.54
N LEU A 573 25.72 -8.68 -1.17
CA LEU A 573 25.62 -7.37 -0.55
C LEU A 573 24.39 -6.66 -1.14
N PHE A 574 23.43 -6.26 -0.30
CA PHE A 574 22.15 -5.72 -0.74
C PHE A 574 21.62 -4.65 0.22
N TYR A 575 20.76 -3.75 -0.29
CA TYR A 575 20.04 -2.79 0.54
C TYR A 575 18.68 -3.35 0.99
N GLU A 576 18.34 -3.10 2.24
CA GLU A 576 16.99 -3.27 2.79
C GLU A 576 16.52 -1.89 3.27
N GLY A 577 15.64 -1.25 2.49
CA GLY A 577 15.34 0.17 2.63
C GLY A 577 16.59 1.03 2.41
N SER A 578 16.99 1.81 3.41
CA SER A 578 18.21 2.63 3.38
C SER A 578 19.45 1.96 4.00
N LYS A 579 19.30 0.78 4.63
CA LYS A 579 20.40 0.09 5.33
C LYS A 579 21.07 -0.94 4.42
N LEU A 580 22.41 -1.01 4.49
CA LEU A 580 23.22 -1.94 3.71
C LEU A 580 23.46 -3.23 4.52
N TYR A 581 23.06 -4.38 3.98
CA TYR A 581 23.25 -5.69 4.61
C TYR A 581 24.21 -6.57 3.81
N GLN A 582 24.96 -7.39 4.53
CA GLN A 582 25.90 -8.37 3.99
C GLN A 582 25.42 -9.78 4.41
N LEU A 583 25.36 -10.70 3.45
CA LEU A 583 25.19 -12.13 3.73
C LEU A 583 26.55 -12.81 3.67
N VAL A 584 26.92 -13.48 4.77
CA VAL A 584 28.26 -14.02 4.98
C VAL A 584 28.19 -15.47 5.45
N TYR A 585 29.06 -16.32 4.91
CA TYR A 585 29.33 -17.64 5.45
C TYR A 585 30.52 -17.57 6.42
N LEU A 586 30.28 -17.85 7.70
CA LEU A 586 31.28 -17.89 8.75
C LEU A 586 31.74 -19.33 8.98
N MET A 587 33.06 -19.55 9.16
CA MET A 587 33.62 -20.89 9.36
C MET A 587 34.36 -21.00 10.71
N ASN A 588 33.76 -21.71 11.68
CA ASN A 588 34.30 -21.91 13.03
C ASN A 588 34.42 -23.41 13.36
N ASN A 589 35.64 -23.91 13.59
CA ASN A 589 35.92 -25.28 14.06
C ASN A 589 35.13 -26.38 13.31
N GLN A 590 35.20 -26.36 11.97
CA GLN A 590 34.48 -27.26 11.05
C GLN A 590 32.94 -27.14 11.02
N LYS A 591 32.31 -26.32 11.86
CA LYS A 591 30.92 -25.86 11.65
C LYS A 591 30.92 -24.56 10.86
N GLY A 592 30.10 -24.51 9.82
CA GLY A 592 29.84 -23.28 9.08
C GLY A 592 28.42 -22.78 9.28
N GLN A 593 28.24 -21.47 9.29
CA GLN A 593 26.95 -20.81 9.52
C GLN A 593 26.77 -19.66 8.54
N LEU A 594 25.57 -19.55 7.94
CA LEU A 594 25.16 -18.37 7.19
C LEU A 594 24.61 -17.32 8.16
N VAL A 595 25.10 -16.09 8.02
CA VAL A 595 24.72 -14.96 8.87
C VAL A 595 24.47 -13.73 8.01
N LYS A 596 23.28 -13.13 8.18
CA LYS A 596 22.96 -11.77 7.72
C LYS A 596 23.45 -10.78 8.79
N ARG A 597 24.24 -9.79 8.39
CA ARG A 597 24.68 -8.70 9.28
C ARG A 597 24.54 -7.33 8.62
N LEU A 598 24.30 -6.30 9.43
CA LEU A 598 24.33 -4.91 8.98
C LEU A 598 25.78 -4.52 8.65
N MET A 599 26.01 -3.86 7.52
CA MET A 599 27.29 -3.25 7.19
C MET A 599 27.35 -1.86 7.85
N PRO A 600 28.25 -1.61 8.81
CA PRO A 600 28.21 -0.41 9.65
C PRO A 600 28.95 0.76 8.97
N VAL A 601 28.45 1.18 7.81
CA VAL A 601 29.09 2.19 6.93
C VAL A 601 29.48 3.45 7.69
N GLU A 602 28.58 3.97 8.52
CA GLU A 602 28.74 5.19 9.31
C GLU A 602 29.90 5.06 10.31
N GLN A 603 29.95 3.95 11.07
CA GLN A 603 31.03 3.67 12.02
C GLN A 603 32.38 3.50 11.31
N LEU A 604 32.40 2.84 10.16
CA LEU A 604 33.63 2.58 9.38
C LEU A 604 34.24 3.89 8.85
N LEU A 605 33.42 4.78 8.30
CA LEU A 605 33.87 6.09 7.83
C LEU A 605 34.36 6.98 8.99
N MET A 606 33.63 6.99 10.11
CA MET A 606 34.03 7.70 11.33
C MET A 606 35.39 7.19 11.88
N TYR A 607 35.58 5.88 12.00
CA TYR A 607 36.86 5.29 12.41
C TYR A 607 37.98 5.58 11.41
N GLN A 608 37.69 5.59 10.10
CA GLN A 608 38.68 5.95 9.08
C GLN A 608 39.13 7.42 9.19
N GLN A 609 38.22 8.33 9.51
CA GLN A 609 38.53 9.74 9.77
C GLN A 609 39.43 9.88 11.01
N HIS A 610 39.01 9.33 12.16
CA HIS A 610 39.76 9.43 13.43
C HIS A 610 41.14 8.74 13.40
N THR A 611 41.29 7.61 12.69
CA THR A 611 42.59 6.92 12.55
C THR A 611 43.54 7.57 11.55
N SER A 612 43.09 8.61 10.84
CA SER A 612 43.91 9.31 9.85
C SER A 612 44.33 10.71 10.31
N HIS A 613 43.53 11.37 11.16
CA HIS A 613 43.80 12.71 11.66
C HIS A 613 43.46 12.82 13.17
N TYR A 614 44.50 12.78 14.00
CA TYR A 614 44.41 13.03 15.44
C TYR A 614 45.61 13.87 15.90
N ASP A 615 45.36 14.78 16.84
CA ASP A 615 46.36 15.59 17.51
C ASP A 615 46.47 15.16 18.99
N LEU A 616 47.60 15.47 19.63
CA LEU A 616 47.85 15.19 21.05
C LEU A 616 47.83 16.50 21.84
N ASP A 617 46.65 16.91 22.28
CA ASP A 617 46.45 18.12 23.08
C ASP A 617 46.93 17.91 24.52
N ARG A 618 47.84 18.77 24.97
CA ARG A 618 48.38 18.71 26.33
C ARG A 618 47.51 19.46 27.33
N LYS A 619 46.50 18.78 27.89
CA LYS A 619 45.69 19.31 29.02
C LYS A 619 46.42 19.08 30.35
N GLY A 620 47.40 19.93 30.62
CA GLY A 620 48.19 19.93 31.85
C GLY A 620 49.28 18.86 31.86
N GLY A 621 49.20 17.92 32.80
CA GLY A 621 50.22 16.89 33.01
C GLY A 621 50.18 15.71 32.03
N TYR A 622 49.04 15.48 31.38
CA TYR A 622 48.80 14.36 30.47
C TYR A 622 48.50 14.84 29.05
N LEU A 623 48.75 13.97 28.08
CA LEU A 623 48.36 14.15 26.69
C LEU A 623 46.96 13.55 26.50
N MET A 624 46.07 14.29 25.84
CA MET A 624 44.72 13.87 25.49
C MET A 624 44.64 13.78 23.97
N LEU A 625 44.05 12.71 23.44
CA LEU A 625 43.73 12.61 22.02
C LEU A 625 42.65 13.64 21.67
N SER A 626 42.94 14.44 20.65
CA SER A 626 42.06 15.45 20.08
C SER A 626 41.82 15.06 18.62
N PHE A 627 40.57 15.03 18.17
CA PHE A 627 40.23 14.61 16.81
C PHE A 627 39.77 15.81 16.00
N THR A 628 40.33 15.99 14.80
CA THR A 628 39.93 17.07 13.90
C THR A 628 38.53 16.78 13.35
N ASN A 629 37.55 17.60 13.72
CA ASN A 629 36.19 17.51 13.19
C ASN A 629 36.11 18.25 11.85
N PHE A 630 35.98 17.51 10.75
CA PHE A 630 35.83 18.07 9.41
C PHE A 630 34.38 18.45 9.03
N CYS A 631 33.40 18.21 9.92
CA CYS A 631 32.00 18.57 9.65
C CYS A 631 31.79 20.10 9.72
N PRO A 632 31.25 20.76 8.66
CA PRO A 632 31.05 22.21 8.62
C PRO A 632 30.03 22.75 9.65
N PHE A 633 29.18 21.89 10.21
CA PHE A 633 28.21 22.26 11.25
C PHE A 633 28.37 21.40 12.52
N SER A 634 27.69 21.81 13.59
CA SER A 634 27.66 21.09 14.88
C SER A 634 26.34 20.38 15.13
N VAL A 635 25.22 20.92 14.61
CA VAL A 635 23.87 20.37 14.75
C VAL A 635 23.06 20.70 13.51
N MET A 636 22.38 19.70 12.95
CA MET A 636 21.36 19.86 11.91
C MET A 636 19.99 19.46 12.46
N ARG A 637 18.93 20.22 12.15
CA ARG A 637 17.54 19.90 12.53
C ARG A 637 16.56 20.38 11.48
N LEU A 638 15.59 19.53 11.13
CA LEU A 638 14.46 19.92 10.30
C LEU A 638 13.39 20.64 11.14
N ARG A 639 12.75 21.64 10.55
CA ARG A 639 11.71 22.48 11.17
C ARG A 639 10.64 22.84 10.14
N ASN A 640 9.49 23.32 10.63
CA ASN A 640 8.39 23.82 9.81
C ASN A 640 7.90 22.81 8.73
N LEU A 641 8.07 21.51 9.01
CA LEU A 641 7.57 20.43 8.17
C LEU A 641 6.03 20.45 8.18
N PRO A 642 5.36 20.29 7.03
CA PRO A 642 3.91 20.22 6.98
C PRO A 642 3.40 18.85 7.43
N GLY A 643 2.08 18.73 7.64
CA GLY A 643 1.44 17.44 7.92
C GLY A 643 1.76 16.42 6.81
N PRO A 644 2.36 15.25 7.13
CA PRO A 644 2.93 14.36 6.12
C PRO A 644 1.89 13.82 5.14
N GLN A 645 0.67 13.53 5.59
CA GLN A 645 -0.37 12.85 4.80
C GLN A 645 -0.72 13.55 3.48
N ARG A 646 -0.71 14.88 3.47
CA ARG A 646 -0.93 15.69 2.27
C ARG A 646 0.05 15.35 1.13
N TYR A 647 1.28 14.95 1.49
CA TYR A 647 2.40 14.72 0.57
C TYR A 647 2.88 13.27 0.51
N THR A 648 2.77 12.48 1.57
CA THR A 648 3.05 11.02 1.53
C THR A 648 1.89 10.23 0.94
N ARG A 649 0.68 10.83 0.95
CA ARG A 649 -0.58 10.21 0.50
C ARG A 649 -0.93 8.92 1.24
N GLN A 650 -0.43 8.77 2.47
CA GLN A 650 -0.66 7.62 3.34
C GLN A 650 -1.96 7.76 4.12
N GLU A 651 -2.88 6.84 3.85
CA GLU A 651 -4.10 6.64 4.63
C GLU A 651 -3.75 5.79 5.85
N ARG A 652 -3.90 6.34 7.06
CA ARG A 652 -3.56 5.64 8.29
C ARG A 652 -4.79 5.41 9.14
N TYR A 653 -5.08 4.15 9.39
CA TYR A 653 -6.08 3.73 10.35
C TYR A 653 -5.44 3.46 11.71
N ARG A 654 -6.26 3.60 12.74
CA ARG A 654 -5.97 3.13 14.09
C ARG A 654 -6.95 2.02 14.45
N ALA A 655 -6.48 1.02 15.15
CA ALA A 655 -7.32 0.00 15.78
C ALA A 655 -6.74 -0.39 17.15
N ARG A 656 -7.61 -0.74 18.09
CA ARG A 656 -7.24 -1.30 19.39
C ARG A 656 -7.91 -2.65 19.61
N PRO A 657 -7.29 -3.57 20.38
CA PRO A 657 -7.95 -4.81 20.75
C PRO A 657 -9.24 -4.52 21.52
N PRO A 658 -10.29 -5.35 21.35
CA PRO A 658 -11.53 -5.20 22.09
C PRO A 658 -11.26 -5.41 23.59
N ARG A 659 -11.93 -4.65 24.45
CA ARG A 659 -11.73 -4.74 25.89
C ARG A 659 -12.28 -6.08 26.39
N VAL A 660 -11.41 -6.96 26.86
CA VAL A 660 -11.81 -8.23 27.49
C VAL A 660 -12.48 -7.91 28.82
N LEU A 661 -13.59 -8.60 29.13
CA LEU A 661 -14.26 -8.40 30.41
C LEU A 661 -13.54 -9.13 31.55
N GLU A 662 -12.84 -10.24 31.27
CA GLU A 662 -12.10 -11.04 32.26
C GLU A 662 -11.25 -10.21 33.23
N ARG A 663 -11.39 -10.47 34.54
CA ARG A 663 -10.70 -9.71 35.62
C ARG A 663 -9.18 -9.65 35.49
N SER A 664 -8.59 -10.62 34.78
CA SER A 664 -7.15 -10.71 34.56
C SER A 664 -6.63 -9.69 33.54
N GLY A 665 -7.52 -9.13 32.69
CA GLY A 665 -7.14 -8.26 31.57
C GLY A 665 -6.47 -8.96 30.39
N PHE A 666 -6.32 -10.29 30.42
CA PHE A 666 -5.73 -11.07 29.34
C PHE A 666 -6.76 -11.49 28.29
N HIS A 667 -6.30 -11.61 27.05
CA HIS A 667 -7.07 -12.13 25.93
C HIS A 667 -7.13 -13.67 25.93
N ASN A 668 -8.23 -14.18 25.37
CA ASN A 668 -8.44 -15.58 25.02
C ASN A 668 -8.65 -15.74 23.50
N GLU A 669 -8.66 -16.97 22.99
CA GLU A 669 -8.76 -17.29 21.56
C GLU A 669 -9.97 -16.62 20.88
N ASN A 670 -11.14 -16.62 21.55
CA ASN A 670 -12.35 -15.96 21.04
C ASN A 670 -12.16 -14.43 20.92
N SER A 671 -11.58 -13.79 21.92
CA SER A 671 -11.35 -12.34 21.92
C SER A 671 -10.32 -11.90 20.87
N LEU A 672 -9.33 -12.75 20.57
CA LEU A 672 -8.37 -12.52 19.49
C LEU A 672 -9.03 -12.68 18.13
N ALA A 673 -9.78 -13.78 17.90
CA ALA A 673 -10.57 -13.97 16.69
C ALA A 673 -11.51 -12.77 16.41
N ILE A 674 -12.16 -12.23 17.45
CA ILE A 674 -12.95 -11.00 17.34
C ILE A 674 -12.07 -9.81 16.94
N TYR A 675 -10.89 -9.61 17.56
CA TYR A 675 -9.96 -8.53 17.19
C TYR A 675 -9.56 -8.59 15.71
N GLN A 676 -9.03 -9.73 15.26
CA GLN A 676 -8.68 -9.98 13.86
C GLN A 676 -9.85 -9.70 12.92
N GLY A 677 -11.07 -10.07 13.31
CA GLY A 677 -12.21 -9.83 12.44
C GLY A 677 -12.69 -8.38 12.38
N LEU A 678 -12.50 -7.60 13.45
CA LEU A 678 -12.70 -6.16 13.44
C LEU A 678 -11.68 -5.47 12.52
N ILE A 679 -10.43 -5.98 12.47
CA ILE A 679 -9.41 -5.52 11.51
C ILE A 679 -9.80 -5.83 10.06
N TYR A 680 -10.26 -7.05 9.75
CA TYR A 680 -10.77 -7.37 8.41
C TYR A 680 -11.97 -6.48 8.03
N TYR A 681 -12.94 -6.31 8.93
CA TYR A 681 -14.13 -5.48 8.65
C TYR A 681 -13.75 -4.01 8.39
N LEU A 682 -12.75 -3.48 9.10
CA LEU A 682 -12.19 -2.16 8.83
C LEU A 682 -11.56 -2.04 7.44
N LEU A 683 -10.83 -3.06 6.98
CA LEU A 683 -10.24 -3.11 5.63
C LEU A 683 -11.29 -3.31 4.53
N TRP A 684 -12.36 -4.05 4.82
CA TRP A 684 -13.54 -4.18 3.96
C TRP A 684 -14.32 -2.86 3.84
N LEU A 685 -14.54 -2.15 4.95
CA LEU A 685 -15.14 -0.80 4.92
C LEU A 685 -14.31 0.15 4.05
N HIS A 686 -12.98 0.11 4.16
CA HIS A 686 -12.07 0.88 3.31
C HIS A 686 -12.23 0.53 1.82
N SER A 687 -12.36 -0.74 1.44
CA SER A 687 -12.52 -1.14 0.03
C SER A 687 -13.91 -0.83 -0.55
N VAL A 688 -14.97 -0.91 0.25
CA VAL A 688 -16.36 -0.63 -0.15
C VAL A 688 -16.66 0.88 -0.24
N TYR A 689 -15.83 1.74 0.37
CA TYR A 689 -16.08 3.19 0.46
C TYR A 689 -15.87 3.97 -0.86
N ASP A 690 -15.33 3.35 -1.91
CA ASP A 690 -15.16 4.01 -3.22
C ASP A 690 -16.47 4.09 -4.03
N LYS A 691 -17.51 4.63 -3.39
CA LYS A 691 -18.85 4.83 -3.96
C LYS A 691 -18.88 6.06 -4.89
N PRO A 692 -19.68 6.06 -5.96
CA PRO A 692 -19.77 7.22 -6.86
C PRO A 692 -20.40 8.47 -6.23
N TYR A 693 -21.14 8.29 -5.14
CA TYR A 693 -21.83 9.34 -4.40
C TYR A 693 -20.94 9.92 -3.29
N ALA A 694 -21.16 11.20 -2.96
CA ALA A 694 -20.51 11.86 -1.84
C ALA A 694 -21.26 11.56 -0.53
N ASP A 695 -20.61 10.90 0.43
CA ASP A 695 -21.12 10.79 1.80
C ASP A 695 -20.95 12.12 2.57
N PRO A 696 -21.85 12.45 3.53
CA PRO A 696 -21.73 13.65 4.38
C PRO A 696 -20.50 13.66 5.28
N VAL A 697 -19.92 12.50 5.57
CA VAL A 697 -18.75 12.31 6.43
C VAL A 697 -17.70 11.49 5.68
N HIS A 698 -16.46 11.97 5.66
CA HIS A 698 -15.39 11.44 4.82
C HIS A 698 -14.68 10.19 5.38
N ASP A 699 -15.12 9.67 6.53
CA ASP A 699 -14.57 8.47 7.17
C ASP A 699 -15.40 7.22 6.80
N PRO A 700 -14.80 6.18 6.19
CA PRO A 700 -15.48 4.89 5.98
C PRO A 700 -16.00 4.23 7.26
N THR A 701 -15.42 4.50 8.43
CA THR A 701 -15.94 3.98 9.71
C THR A 701 -17.13 4.77 10.24
N TRP A 702 -17.49 5.91 9.65
CA TRP A 702 -18.63 6.71 10.11
C TRP A 702 -19.92 5.89 10.18
N ARG A 703 -20.28 5.23 9.07
CA ARG A 703 -21.47 4.38 8.96
C ARG A 703 -21.45 3.18 9.90
N TRP A 704 -20.25 2.73 10.30
CA TRP A 704 -20.07 1.66 11.27
C TRP A 704 -20.57 2.09 12.66
N TRP A 705 -20.25 3.32 13.08
CA TRP A 705 -20.54 3.79 14.44
C TRP A 705 -21.77 4.71 14.55
N GLU A 706 -22.17 5.42 13.49
CA GLU A 706 -23.24 6.45 13.51
C GLU A 706 -24.54 5.97 14.15
N LYS A 707 -25.07 4.83 13.68
CA LYS A 707 -26.32 4.27 14.19
C LYS A 707 -26.20 3.82 15.65
N ASN A 708 -25.05 3.26 16.01
CA ASN A 708 -24.81 2.65 17.33
C ASN A 708 -24.27 3.65 18.37
N LYS A 709 -23.91 4.88 17.98
CA LYS A 709 -23.60 5.97 18.93
C LYS A 709 -24.80 6.38 19.76
N GLN A 710 -26.02 6.20 19.25
CA GLN A 710 -27.25 6.41 20.04
C GLN A 710 -27.38 5.39 21.18
N ASP A 711 -26.86 4.17 20.97
CA ASP A 711 -26.90 3.06 21.92
C ASP A 711 -25.56 2.84 22.68
N GLN A 712 -24.60 3.78 22.58
CA GLN A 712 -23.28 3.65 23.20
C GLN A 712 -23.36 3.41 24.72
N ASP A 713 -24.26 4.13 25.41
CA ASP A 713 -24.52 3.96 26.84
C ASP A 713 -25.14 2.59 27.17
N TYR A 714 -25.96 2.03 26.27
CA TYR A 714 -26.55 0.70 26.42
C TYR A 714 -25.48 -0.40 26.31
N TYR A 715 -24.60 -0.32 25.31
CA TYR A 715 -23.49 -1.26 25.17
C TYR A 715 -22.46 -1.15 26.31
N PHE A 716 -22.20 0.07 26.79
CA PHE A 716 -21.37 0.29 27.99
C PHE A 716 -22.03 -0.27 29.26
N PHE A 717 -23.35 -0.14 29.40
CA PHE A 717 -24.10 -0.76 30.48
C PHE A 717 -24.02 -2.30 30.44
N LEU A 718 -24.18 -2.93 29.26
CA LEU A 718 -24.02 -4.38 29.11
C LEU A 718 -22.60 -4.83 29.47
N ALA A 719 -21.58 -4.12 29.02
CA ALA A 719 -20.18 -4.42 29.30
C ALA A 719 -19.86 -4.32 30.81
N SER A 720 -20.22 -3.20 31.44
CA SER A 720 -20.00 -2.99 32.89
C SER A 720 -20.76 -4.01 33.77
N ASN A 721 -21.86 -4.58 33.27
CA ASN A 721 -22.63 -5.64 33.93
C ASN A 721 -22.25 -7.07 33.49
N TRP A 722 -21.18 -7.23 32.71
CA TRP A 722 -20.65 -8.54 32.27
C TRP A 722 -21.63 -9.32 31.38
N ARG A 723 -22.45 -8.61 30.60
CA ARG A 723 -23.53 -9.17 29.75
C ARG A 723 -23.31 -9.01 28.25
N SER A 724 -22.21 -8.40 27.81
CA SER A 724 -21.91 -8.28 26.37
C SER A 724 -21.70 -9.66 25.72
N ALA A 725 -22.30 -9.85 24.55
CA ALA A 725 -22.08 -11.04 23.72
C ALA A 725 -20.58 -11.26 23.43
N GLY A 726 -20.15 -12.52 23.37
CA GLY A 726 -18.75 -12.88 23.14
C GLY A 726 -17.77 -12.58 24.29
N GLY A 727 -18.21 -12.01 25.42
CA GLY A 727 -17.37 -11.74 26.59
C GLY A 727 -16.38 -10.57 26.43
N VAL A 728 -16.61 -9.72 25.42
CA VAL A 728 -15.77 -8.55 25.09
C VAL A 728 -16.63 -7.29 24.93
N SER A 729 -15.99 -6.13 25.05
CA SER A 729 -16.58 -4.82 24.80
C SER A 729 -15.76 -4.09 23.74
N ILE A 730 -16.41 -3.71 22.64
CA ILE A 730 -15.78 -2.98 21.55
C ILE A 730 -15.85 -1.48 21.88
N GLU A 731 -14.71 -0.78 21.79
CA GLU A 731 -14.65 0.66 21.98
C GLU A 731 -14.71 1.34 20.61
N MET A 732 -15.87 1.93 20.28
CA MET A 732 -16.21 2.38 18.93
C MET A 732 -15.20 3.41 18.39
N ASP A 733 -14.93 4.44 19.18
CA ASP A 733 -13.98 5.52 18.83
C ASP A 733 -12.50 5.07 18.83
N SER A 734 -12.21 3.77 19.02
CA SER A 734 -10.85 3.22 18.89
C SER A 734 -10.49 2.73 17.47
N TYR A 735 -11.47 2.70 16.55
CA TYR A 735 -11.27 2.40 15.13
C TYR A 735 -11.61 3.63 14.29
N GLU A 736 -10.59 4.44 14.00
CA GLU A 736 -10.70 5.73 13.33
C GLU A 736 -9.71 5.83 12.17
N LYS A 737 -10.05 6.63 11.15
CA LYS A 737 -9.07 7.07 10.16
C LYS A 737 -8.41 8.36 10.65
N ILE A 738 -7.08 8.36 10.73
CA ILE A 738 -6.31 9.53 11.16
C ILE A 738 -6.10 10.43 9.94
N TYR A 739 -6.55 11.69 10.02
CA TYR A 739 -6.38 12.70 8.96
C TYR A 739 -5.32 13.78 9.27
N ASN A 740 -4.92 13.90 10.54
CA ASN A 740 -4.09 14.98 11.06
C ASN A 740 -2.80 14.48 11.75
N LEU A 741 -2.04 13.62 11.07
CA LEU A 741 -0.71 13.20 11.55
C LEU A 741 0.25 14.40 11.64
N LYS A 742 1.13 14.35 12.65
CA LYS A 742 2.24 15.30 12.82
C LYS A 742 3.53 14.70 12.26
N SER A 743 4.39 15.55 11.70
CA SER A 743 5.72 15.14 11.23
C SER A 743 6.63 14.71 12.39
N ALA A 744 7.36 13.61 12.25
CA ALA A 744 8.32 13.12 13.24
C ALA A 744 9.68 13.88 13.24
N TYR A 745 9.70 15.14 12.80
CA TYR A 745 10.91 15.95 12.54
C TYR A 745 11.86 15.39 11.46
N GLU A 746 11.39 14.46 10.63
CA GLU A 746 12.11 13.92 9.47
C GLU A 746 11.41 14.29 8.15
N LEU A 747 12.16 14.23 7.03
CA LEU A 747 11.58 14.30 5.69
C LEU A 747 10.81 13.01 5.37
N PRO A 748 9.71 13.08 4.59
CA PRO A 748 8.93 11.91 4.22
C PRO A 748 9.71 10.97 3.28
N GLU A 749 9.38 9.66 3.31
CA GLU A 749 10.00 8.67 2.40
C GLU A 749 9.75 8.96 0.90
N ARG A 750 8.70 9.72 0.57
CA ARG A 750 8.34 10.18 -0.78
C ARG A 750 7.39 11.38 -0.71
N ILE A 751 7.41 12.23 -1.74
CA ILE A 751 6.51 13.39 -1.89
C ILE A 751 5.70 13.23 -3.17
N PHE A 752 4.38 13.40 -3.11
CA PHE A 752 3.51 13.54 -4.28
C PHE A 752 3.15 15.03 -4.48
N LEU A 753 3.32 15.53 -5.70
CA LEU A 753 2.96 16.89 -6.12
C LEU A 753 1.87 16.87 -7.20
N ASP A 754 0.75 17.51 -6.91
CA ASP A 754 -0.33 17.82 -7.85
C ASP A 754 -0.06 19.20 -8.52
N LYS A 755 -0.86 19.55 -9.53
CA LYS A 755 -0.65 20.71 -10.40
C LYS A 755 -0.57 22.03 -9.63
N GLY A 756 0.61 22.63 -9.59
CA GLY A 756 0.91 23.87 -8.90
C GLY A 756 1.01 23.77 -7.39
N THR A 757 1.09 22.57 -6.82
CA THR A 757 1.31 22.39 -5.38
C THR A 757 2.77 22.67 -5.00
N GLU A 758 2.96 23.06 -3.75
CA GLU A 758 4.26 23.35 -3.16
C GLU A 758 4.45 22.58 -1.85
N TYR A 759 5.69 22.19 -1.56
CA TYR A 759 6.14 21.57 -0.33
C TYR A 759 7.25 22.44 0.29
N SER A 760 7.00 22.97 1.48
CA SER A 760 7.90 23.89 2.18
C SER A 760 8.35 23.30 3.52
N PHE A 761 9.65 23.39 3.82
CA PHE A 761 10.24 23.00 5.09
C PHE A 761 11.48 23.87 5.38
N ALA A 762 12.10 23.74 6.56
CA ALA A 762 13.32 24.48 6.88
C ALA A 762 14.40 23.61 7.54
N ILE A 763 15.66 23.85 7.17
CA ILE A 763 16.85 23.24 7.77
C ILE A 763 17.50 24.26 8.70
N PHE A 764 17.62 23.93 9.98
CA PHE A 764 18.34 24.70 10.99
C PHE A 764 19.73 24.09 11.18
N LEU A 765 20.78 24.84 10.86
CA LEU A 765 22.18 24.46 11.02
C LEU A 765 22.84 25.33 12.09
N SER A 766 23.45 24.70 13.10
CA SER A 766 24.28 25.39 14.10
C SER A 766 25.73 25.35 13.67
N ALA A 767 26.32 26.52 13.43
CA ALA A 767 27.69 26.64 12.94
C ALA A 767 28.70 26.67 14.10
N GLN A 768 29.95 26.24 13.87
CA GLN A 768 30.96 26.17 14.93
C GLN A 768 31.48 27.56 15.34
N SER A 769 32.11 27.68 16.51
CA SER A 769 32.53 28.96 17.14
C SER A 769 33.39 29.89 16.27
N HIS A 770 34.04 29.37 15.21
CA HIS A 770 34.95 30.10 14.32
C HIS A 770 34.39 30.29 12.88
N SER A 771 33.11 29.97 12.66
CA SER A 771 32.49 29.87 11.34
C SER A 771 31.97 31.19 10.75
N PHE A 772 31.86 32.25 11.54
CA PHE A 772 31.50 33.59 11.07
C PHE A 772 32.75 34.45 10.99
N ARG A 773 33.23 34.74 9.77
CA ARG A 773 34.35 35.67 9.55
C ARG A 773 33.80 37.06 9.31
N THR A 774 34.11 38.00 10.19
CA THR A 774 33.95 39.43 9.91
C THR A 774 35.05 39.87 8.94
N MET A 775 34.69 40.16 7.70
CA MET A 775 35.62 40.77 6.74
C MET A 775 35.78 42.26 7.10
N ALA A 776 36.83 42.57 7.84
CA ALA A 776 37.17 43.94 8.24
C ALA A 776 38.13 44.58 7.23
N ASP A 777 37.73 44.66 5.96
CA ASP A 777 38.51 45.34 4.94
C ASP A 777 38.14 46.82 4.84
N LEU A 778 39.05 47.65 5.36
CA LEU A 778 39.46 48.95 4.84
C LEU A 778 38.37 49.90 4.29
N GLY A 779 37.75 50.65 5.20
CA GLY A 779 37.32 52.03 4.91
C GLY A 779 35.81 52.31 4.94
N ALA A 780 35.40 53.01 6.00
CA ALA A 780 34.25 53.93 6.06
C ALA A 780 32.97 53.57 5.26
N GLY A 781 32.01 52.92 5.94
CA GLY A 781 30.58 53.19 5.70
C GLY A 781 29.86 52.33 4.66
N THR A 782 29.95 51.01 4.76
CA THR A 782 29.11 50.06 4.00
C THR A 782 28.47 49.01 4.92
N VAL A 783 27.45 48.33 4.39
CA VAL A 783 26.55 47.42 5.13
C VAL A 783 27.30 46.21 5.69
N PHE A 784 26.98 45.81 6.93
CA PHE A 784 27.50 44.59 7.56
C PHE A 784 26.92 43.32 6.90
N GLU A 785 27.55 42.82 5.84
CA GLU A 785 27.22 41.50 5.27
C GLU A 785 28.01 40.40 5.99
N LEU A 786 27.32 39.69 6.90
CA LEU A 786 27.88 38.58 7.66
C LEU A 786 27.71 37.26 6.89
N HIS A 787 28.73 36.85 6.14
CA HIS A 787 28.72 35.54 5.47
C HIS A 787 28.85 34.37 6.47
N SER A 788 27.96 33.38 6.32
CA SER A 788 28.09 32.06 6.94
C SER A 788 29.05 31.17 6.14
N GLN A 789 29.87 30.36 6.82
CA GLN A 789 30.67 29.30 6.17
C GLN A 789 29.87 28.02 5.84
N VAL A 790 28.57 28.00 6.12
CA VAL A 790 27.71 26.82 5.93
C VAL A 790 26.64 27.16 4.90
N ASP A 791 26.62 26.41 3.80
CA ASP A 791 25.69 26.58 2.68
C ASP A 791 24.96 25.27 2.37
N VAL A 792 23.78 25.40 1.73
CA VAL A 792 22.93 24.26 1.34
C VAL A 792 22.64 24.31 -0.15
N GLY A 793 23.09 23.28 -0.87
CA GLY A 793 22.73 23.05 -2.26
C GLY A 793 21.44 22.23 -2.39
N VAL A 794 20.57 22.59 -3.32
CA VAL A 794 19.39 21.79 -3.70
C VAL A 794 19.51 21.44 -5.19
N VAL A 795 19.49 20.15 -5.50
CA VAL A 795 19.56 19.60 -6.85
C VAL A 795 18.23 18.94 -7.17
N LEU A 796 17.68 19.25 -8.35
CA LEU A 796 16.43 18.69 -8.85
C LEU A 796 16.71 17.81 -10.07
N ALA A 797 16.04 16.67 -10.15
CA ALA A 797 16.13 15.79 -11.32
C ALA A 797 15.53 16.44 -12.59
N ASP A 798 14.36 17.08 -12.43
CA ASP A 798 13.57 17.60 -13.56
C ASP A 798 13.32 19.12 -13.41
N PRO A 799 14.36 19.97 -13.55
CA PRO A 799 14.25 21.42 -13.37
C PRO A 799 13.34 22.11 -14.40
N GLY A 800 12.94 21.42 -15.49
CA GLY A 800 11.88 21.89 -16.39
C GLY A 800 10.48 21.81 -15.78
N CYS A 801 10.28 20.92 -14.80
CA CYS A 801 8.98 20.51 -14.27
C CYS A 801 8.74 21.00 -12.84
N ILE A 802 9.79 21.03 -12.04
CA ILE A 802 9.80 21.51 -10.67
C ILE A 802 10.78 22.67 -10.51
N GLU A 803 10.46 23.57 -9.57
CA GLU A 803 11.38 24.59 -9.06
C GLU A 803 11.60 24.40 -7.56
N ALA A 804 12.80 24.75 -7.10
CA ALA A 804 13.11 24.88 -5.70
C ALA A 804 13.64 26.29 -5.45
N SER A 805 13.12 26.93 -4.42
CA SER A 805 13.62 28.20 -3.91
C SER A 805 14.17 27.99 -2.50
N VAL A 806 15.35 28.54 -2.25
CA VAL A 806 16.02 28.49 -0.95
C VAL A 806 16.13 29.91 -0.42
N LYS A 807 15.61 30.15 0.78
CA LYS A 807 15.72 31.42 1.49
C LYS A 807 16.55 31.22 2.76
N GLN A 808 17.64 31.95 2.86
CA GLN A 808 18.54 31.94 4.00
C GLN A 808 18.15 33.02 5.03
N GLU A 809 18.22 32.67 6.31
CA GLU A 809 18.07 33.59 7.44
C GLU A 809 19.16 33.30 8.49
N VAL A 810 20.02 34.29 8.76
CA VAL A 810 21.16 34.15 9.69
C VAL A 810 20.75 34.57 11.10
N LEU A 811 20.80 33.62 12.04
CA LEU A 811 20.39 33.78 13.43
C LEU A 811 21.62 34.01 14.33
N ILE A 812 22.17 35.23 14.27
CA ILE A 812 23.41 35.64 14.97
C ILE A 812 23.38 35.28 16.46
N ASN A 813 22.28 35.58 17.17
CA ASN A 813 22.10 35.29 18.60
C ASN A 813 22.17 33.79 18.98
N ARG A 814 22.23 32.89 17.99
CA ARG A 814 22.26 31.43 18.17
C ARG A 814 23.43 30.77 17.42
N ASN A 815 24.34 31.54 16.81
CA ASN A 815 25.38 31.05 15.90
C ASN A 815 24.84 30.03 14.87
N ALA A 816 23.67 30.31 14.31
CA ALA A 816 22.94 29.36 13.48
C ALA A 816 22.40 30.01 12.20
N VAL A 817 22.09 29.20 11.20
CA VAL A 817 21.46 29.60 9.95
C VAL A 817 20.21 28.75 9.72
N LEU A 818 19.14 29.37 9.25
CA LEU A 818 17.90 28.72 8.88
C LEU A 818 17.72 28.82 7.35
N PHE A 819 17.72 27.69 6.67
CA PHE A 819 17.46 27.58 5.24
C PHE A 819 16.02 27.11 5.04
N SER A 820 15.12 28.01 4.62
CA SER A 820 13.76 27.64 4.24
C SER A 820 13.75 27.22 2.78
N ILE A 821 13.31 26.00 2.50
CA ILE A 821 13.31 25.37 1.18
C ILE A 821 11.87 25.14 0.76
N THR A 822 11.49 25.65 -0.41
CA THR A 822 10.17 25.45 -1.02
C THR A 822 10.35 24.81 -2.39
N LEU A 823 9.85 23.58 -2.54
CA LEU A 823 9.75 22.81 -3.78
C LEU A 823 8.35 23.00 -4.39
N LYS A 824 8.22 23.25 -5.69
CA LYS A 824 6.94 23.56 -6.34
C LYS A 824 6.84 23.04 -7.78
N ASP A 825 5.67 22.57 -8.16
CA ASP A 825 5.34 22.17 -9.54
C ASP A 825 5.11 23.40 -10.45
N LYS A 826 5.72 23.38 -11.65
CA LYS A 826 5.62 24.45 -12.65
C LYS A 826 4.37 24.39 -13.52
N LYS A 827 3.53 23.36 -13.40
CA LYS A 827 2.29 23.12 -14.16
C LYS A 827 2.47 22.72 -15.64
N VAL A 828 3.69 22.34 -16.05
CA VAL A 828 4.06 22.16 -17.48
C VAL A 828 4.16 20.70 -17.92
N CYS A 829 4.83 19.82 -17.15
CA CYS A 829 5.39 18.58 -17.70
C CYS A 829 4.48 17.34 -17.73
N TYR A 830 3.29 17.38 -17.13
CA TYR A 830 2.51 16.17 -16.91
C TYR A 830 1.07 16.28 -17.42
N ASP A 831 0.62 15.24 -18.10
CA ASP A 831 -0.73 15.12 -18.66
C ASP A 831 -1.75 14.63 -17.63
N GLN A 832 -3.03 14.59 -18.00
CA GLN A 832 -4.07 14.08 -17.11
C GLN A 832 -3.98 12.56 -16.91
N GLY A 833 -3.58 12.13 -15.71
CA GLY A 833 -3.51 10.74 -15.27
C GLY A 833 -4.60 10.37 -14.27
N ILE A 834 -4.91 9.08 -14.16
CA ILE A 834 -5.80 8.56 -13.10
C ILE A 834 -5.07 8.67 -11.75
N SER A 835 -5.79 8.95 -10.65
CA SER A 835 -5.24 9.10 -9.29
C SER A 835 -4.27 7.97 -8.92
N GLY A 836 -3.00 8.30 -8.68
CA GLY A 836 -1.93 7.36 -8.32
C GLY A 836 -1.18 6.71 -9.50
N HIS A 837 -1.63 6.92 -10.73
CA HIS A 837 -1.14 6.19 -11.91
C HIS A 837 -0.32 7.06 -12.88
N HIS A 838 0.59 6.41 -13.61
CA HIS A 838 1.51 6.99 -14.62
C HIS A 838 2.48 8.08 -14.13
N LEU A 839 2.46 8.38 -12.82
CA LEU A 839 3.20 9.47 -12.17
C LEU A 839 4.65 9.58 -12.65
N MET A 840 5.04 10.80 -13.02
CA MET A 840 6.43 11.12 -13.36
C MET A 840 7.29 10.99 -12.11
N LYS A 841 8.33 10.15 -12.19
CA LYS A 841 9.33 9.98 -11.14
C LYS A 841 10.38 11.06 -11.27
N SER A 842 10.69 11.71 -10.16
CA SER A 842 11.65 12.79 -10.00
C SER A 842 12.25 12.72 -8.59
N SER A 843 13.10 13.66 -8.23
CA SER A 843 13.66 13.78 -6.88
C SER A 843 14.17 15.18 -6.57
N MET A 844 14.30 15.43 -5.28
CA MET A 844 14.99 16.57 -4.70
C MET A 844 16.11 16.04 -3.80
N THR A 845 17.36 16.39 -4.12
CA THR A 845 18.53 16.13 -3.26
C THR A 845 18.96 17.41 -2.60
N VAL A 846 19.13 17.40 -1.28
CA VAL A 846 19.59 18.52 -0.48
C VAL A 846 20.92 18.13 0.17
N ASN A 847 21.98 18.86 -0.15
CA ASN A 847 23.34 18.58 0.34
C ASN A 847 23.91 19.81 1.05
N VAL A 848 24.38 19.64 2.29
CA VAL A 848 25.12 20.66 3.01
C VAL A 848 26.56 20.64 2.50
N VAL A 849 27.03 21.79 1.98
CA VAL A 849 28.32 21.85 1.28
C VAL A 849 29.45 21.41 2.22
N GLY A 850 30.17 20.36 1.83
CA GLY A 850 31.27 19.77 2.62
C GLY A 850 30.86 18.75 3.69
N SER A 851 29.59 18.35 3.82
CA SER A 851 29.17 17.36 4.84
C SER A 851 29.30 15.90 4.41
N SER A 852 29.25 15.62 3.10
CA SER A 852 29.15 14.28 2.53
C SER A 852 30.30 13.37 3.00
N GLY A 853 29.94 12.32 3.77
CA GLY A 853 30.89 11.36 4.34
C GLY A 853 31.81 11.90 5.45
N LEU A 854 31.53 13.08 6.00
CA LEU A 854 32.34 13.75 7.04
C LEU A 854 31.53 14.18 8.28
N CYS A 855 30.21 14.31 8.16
CA CYS A 855 29.30 14.67 9.25
C CYS A 855 28.57 13.44 9.79
N PHE A 856 28.71 13.21 11.10
CA PHE A 856 28.04 12.13 11.82
C PHE A 856 27.31 12.69 13.04
N GLN A 857 26.09 12.22 13.27
CA GLN A 857 25.33 12.44 14.50
C GLN A 857 25.30 11.15 15.31
N GLU A 858 25.77 11.19 16.55
CA GLU A 858 25.58 10.10 17.50
C GLU A 858 24.12 10.02 17.96
N THR A 859 23.56 8.82 17.92
CA THR A 859 22.22 8.50 18.42
C THR A 859 22.28 7.30 19.36
N HIS A 860 21.20 7.04 20.10
CA HIS A 860 21.09 5.84 20.94
C HIS A 860 21.07 4.52 20.16
N VAL A 861 20.96 4.56 18.82
CA VAL A 861 21.05 3.40 17.91
C VAL A 861 22.42 3.32 17.22
N GLY A 862 23.34 4.26 17.52
CA GLY A 862 24.63 4.43 16.87
C GLY A 862 24.73 5.67 15.97
N PRO A 863 25.85 5.86 15.25
CA PRO A 863 26.09 7.04 14.43
C PRO A 863 25.28 7.01 13.12
N ARG A 864 24.79 8.18 12.72
CA ARG A 864 24.07 8.44 11.45
C ARG A 864 24.82 9.49 10.64
N ILE A 865 24.97 9.30 9.32
CA ILE A 865 25.51 10.33 8.42
C ILE A 865 24.49 11.47 8.27
N GLU A 866 24.97 12.71 8.36
CA GLU A 866 24.13 13.92 8.28
C GLU A 866 24.49 14.83 7.09
N GLY A 867 23.51 15.63 6.67
CA GLY A 867 23.69 16.69 5.68
C GLY A 867 23.52 16.30 4.20
N ASN A 868 23.31 15.04 3.84
CA ASN A 868 22.81 14.65 2.50
C ASN A 868 21.44 13.99 2.63
N LEU A 869 20.41 14.58 2.00
CA LEU A 869 19.02 14.16 2.06
C LEU A 869 18.45 14.06 0.64
N MET A 870 18.20 12.85 0.14
CA MET A 870 17.59 12.59 -1.16
C MET A 870 16.16 12.09 -0.98
N VAL A 871 15.19 12.81 -1.54
CA VAL A 871 13.75 12.51 -1.42
C VAL A 871 13.15 12.28 -2.80
N PRO A 872 12.57 11.09 -3.07
CA PRO A 872 11.77 10.83 -4.27
C PRO A 872 10.54 11.73 -4.36
N VAL A 873 10.32 12.31 -5.53
CA VAL A 873 9.19 13.20 -5.86
C VAL A 873 8.39 12.58 -6.99
N PHE A 874 7.07 12.50 -6.84
CA PHE A 874 6.14 11.98 -7.83
C PHE A 874 5.23 13.11 -8.30
N ILE A 875 5.28 13.44 -9.59
CA ILE A 875 4.49 14.54 -10.18
C ILE A 875 3.31 13.93 -10.95
N GLY A 876 2.10 14.44 -10.70
CA GLY A 876 0.87 14.05 -11.39
C GLY A 876 -0.34 14.02 -10.48
N CYS A 877 -1.38 13.24 -10.82
CA CYS A 877 -2.57 13.11 -9.98
C CYS A 877 -2.27 12.25 -8.73
N PRO A 878 -2.23 12.82 -7.52
CA PRO A 878 -1.82 12.08 -6.33
C PRO A 878 -2.85 10.99 -5.96
N PRO A 879 -2.42 9.84 -5.41
CA PRO A 879 -3.33 8.77 -5.02
C PRO A 879 -4.31 9.21 -3.94
N GLY A 880 -5.52 8.67 -3.97
CA GLY A 880 -6.60 8.94 -3.01
C GLY A 880 -7.48 10.16 -3.34
N LYS A 881 -7.28 10.83 -4.48
CA LYS A 881 -8.22 11.87 -4.95
C LYS A 881 -9.26 11.27 -5.89
N ARG A 882 -10.54 11.56 -5.66
CA ARG A 882 -11.66 11.11 -6.51
C ARG A 882 -12.65 12.22 -6.80
N LEU A 883 -13.43 12.04 -7.86
CA LEU A 883 -14.63 12.83 -8.14
C LEU A 883 -15.83 12.08 -7.54
N ALA A 884 -16.74 12.81 -6.91
CA ALA A 884 -17.97 12.28 -6.31
C ALA A 884 -19.17 13.14 -6.73
N PHE A 885 -20.35 12.52 -6.90
CA PHE A 885 -21.59 13.27 -7.16
C PHE A 885 -22.13 13.87 -5.87
N ASP A 886 -22.32 15.20 -5.86
CA ASP A 886 -22.85 15.95 -4.72
C ASP A 886 -24.39 15.88 -4.73
N ILE A 887 -24.94 14.80 -4.16
CA ILE A 887 -26.39 14.61 -4.06
C ILE A 887 -27.03 15.77 -3.30
N THR A 888 -26.51 16.09 -2.11
CA THR A 888 -27.11 17.05 -1.19
C THR A 888 -27.24 18.43 -1.81
N TYR A 889 -26.14 18.97 -2.36
CA TYR A 889 -26.17 20.29 -2.98
C TYR A 889 -26.96 20.29 -4.30
N THR A 890 -26.89 19.21 -5.09
CA THR A 890 -27.70 19.05 -6.31
C THR A 890 -29.20 19.09 -6.01
N LEU A 891 -29.67 18.37 -4.98
CA LEU A 891 -31.06 18.38 -4.56
C LEU A 891 -31.50 19.76 -4.04
N GLU A 892 -30.71 20.39 -3.16
CA GLU A 892 -31.05 21.70 -2.62
C GLU A 892 -31.12 22.78 -3.70
N TYR A 893 -30.14 22.84 -4.59
CA TYR A 893 -30.10 23.79 -5.69
C TYR A 893 -31.24 23.55 -6.70
N SER A 894 -31.50 22.29 -7.06
CA SER A 894 -32.60 21.95 -7.98
C SER A 894 -33.96 22.32 -7.41
N ARG A 895 -34.21 22.06 -6.11
CA ARG A 895 -35.43 22.50 -5.40
C ARG A 895 -35.61 24.02 -5.46
N LEU A 896 -34.53 24.79 -5.28
CA LEU A 896 -34.56 26.26 -5.34
C LEU A 896 -34.82 26.79 -6.77
N LYS A 897 -34.28 26.14 -7.81
CA LYS A 897 -34.44 26.57 -9.21
C LYS A 897 -35.77 26.16 -9.83
N ASN A 898 -36.18 24.90 -9.66
CA ASN A 898 -37.38 24.34 -10.27
C ASN A 898 -38.65 24.68 -9.47
N LYS A 899 -38.52 25.07 -8.19
CA LYS A 899 -39.61 25.45 -7.27
C LYS A 899 -40.64 24.33 -7.00
N HIS A 900 -40.23 23.08 -7.23
CA HIS A 900 -41.00 21.89 -6.88
C HIS A 900 -40.32 21.11 -5.75
N TYR A 901 -41.11 20.33 -5.01
CA TYR A 901 -40.61 19.36 -4.04
C TYR A 901 -40.28 18.04 -4.75
N PHE A 902 -39.28 17.31 -4.24
CA PHE A 902 -38.93 15.98 -4.72
C PHE A 902 -39.90 14.94 -4.13
N ASP A 903 -40.79 14.41 -4.96
CA ASP A 903 -41.73 13.32 -4.60
C ASP A 903 -41.27 11.98 -5.20
N CYS A 904 -40.31 11.31 -4.56
CA CYS A 904 -39.93 9.95 -4.93
C CYS A 904 -40.98 8.95 -4.41
N VAL A 905 -41.48 8.07 -5.30
CA VAL A 905 -42.44 7.01 -4.93
C VAL A 905 -41.82 6.02 -3.95
N GLN A 906 -40.55 5.69 -4.14
CA GLN A 906 -39.71 4.96 -3.20
C GLN A 906 -38.45 5.77 -2.95
N VAL A 907 -38.19 6.12 -1.69
CA VAL A 907 -37.02 6.91 -1.29
C VAL A 907 -35.84 5.97 -1.05
N ASP A 908 -34.82 6.05 -1.89
CA ASP A 908 -33.50 5.47 -1.64
C ASP A 908 -32.54 6.59 -1.17
N PRO A 909 -31.96 6.51 0.04
CA PRO A 909 -31.03 7.52 0.54
C PRO A 909 -29.69 7.55 -0.21
N GLU A 910 -29.31 6.50 -0.95
CA GLU A 910 -28.09 6.47 -1.77
C GLU A 910 -28.33 6.82 -3.24
N MET A 911 -29.60 6.78 -3.70
CA MET A 911 -29.97 7.03 -5.10
C MET A 911 -31.14 8.02 -5.18
N PRO A 912 -30.89 9.33 -5.30
CA PRO A 912 -31.95 10.33 -5.46
C PRO A 912 -32.71 10.14 -6.77
N CYS A 913 -34.03 10.28 -6.71
CA CYS A 913 -34.89 10.34 -7.88
C CYS A 913 -34.99 11.77 -8.44
N PHE A 914 -35.19 11.91 -9.75
CA PHE A 914 -35.43 13.19 -10.41
C PHE A 914 -36.66 13.12 -11.34
N LEU A 915 -37.47 14.17 -11.35
CA LEU A 915 -38.63 14.26 -12.22
C LEU A 915 -38.19 14.53 -13.67
N PHE A 916 -38.67 13.74 -14.64
CA PHE A 916 -38.29 13.85 -16.06
C PHE A 916 -38.46 15.27 -16.65
N ARG A 917 -39.50 16.00 -16.21
CA ARG A 917 -39.84 17.35 -16.72
C ARG A 917 -38.91 18.46 -16.18
N ASP A 918 -38.18 18.19 -15.11
CA ASP A 918 -37.38 19.19 -14.42
C ASP A 918 -35.98 19.33 -15.04
N ILE A 919 -35.42 20.54 -14.99
CA ILE A 919 -34.04 20.76 -15.39
C ILE A 919 -33.13 20.17 -14.30
N PHE A 920 -32.21 19.29 -14.70
CA PHE A 920 -31.24 18.66 -13.82
C PHE A 920 -29.95 19.49 -13.74
N TYR A 921 -29.52 19.81 -12.52
CA TYR A 921 -28.33 20.64 -12.25
C TYR A 921 -27.27 19.84 -11.49
N PRO A 922 -26.42 19.04 -12.17
CA PRO A 922 -25.44 18.20 -11.48
C PRO A 922 -24.28 19.00 -10.91
N PHE A 923 -23.96 18.76 -9.63
CA PHE A 923 -22.74 19.24 -8.99
C PHE A 923 -21.86 18.08 -8.52
N PHE A 924 -20.56 18.32 -8.46
CA PHE A 924 -19.55 17.32 -8.13
C PHE A 924 -18.56 17.86 -7.11
N LEU A 925 -18.07 16.99 -6.24
CA LEU A 925 -16.98 17.27 -5.31
C LEU A 925 -15.71 16.57 -5.77
N ILE A 926 -14.56 17.23 -5.61
CA ILE A 926 -13.29 16.53 -5.43
C ILE A 926 -13.24 16.14 -3.95
N GLN A 927 -13.07 14.85 -3.68
CA GLN A 927 -12.83 14.33 -2.33
C GLN A 927 -11.40 13.79 -2.24
N ASP A 928 -10.66 14.26 -1.24
CA ASP A 928 -9.34 13.77 -0.88
C ASP A 928 -9.48 12.75 0.25
N LEU A 929 -9.47 11.46 -0.10
CA LEU A 929 -9.61 10.38 0.86
C LEU A 929 -8.47 10.36 1.90
N VAL A 930 -7.31 10.97 1.61
CA VAL A 930 -6.15 10.90 2.52
C VAL A 930 -6.21 12.00 3.58
N THR A 931 -6.51 13.24 3.19
CA THR A 931 -6.57 14.38 4.12
C THR A 931 -7.96 14.61 4.70
N GLY A 932 -9.00 14.02 4.11
CA GLY A 932 -10.39 14.28 4.49
C GLY A 932 -10.90 15.63 3.97
N ASP A 933 -10.11 16.33 3.14
CA ASP A 933 -10.54 17.57 2.49
C ASP A 933 -11.55 17.27 1.38
N SER A 934 -12.59 18.08 1.25
CA SER A 934 -13.49 18.07 0.10
C SER A 934 -13.77 19.49 -0.41
N GLY A 935 -14.07 19.61 -1.69
CA GLY A 935 -14.39 20.88 -2.32
C GLY A 935 -15.04 20.73 -3.69
N SER A 936 -15.87 21.70 -4.06
CA SER A 936 -16.63 21.66 -5.33
C SER A 936 -15.71 21.63 -6.55
N PHE A 937 -16.01 20.74 -7.49
CA PHE A 937 -15.31 20.66 -8.76
C PHE A 937 -15.71 21.83 -9.68
N GLN A 938 -14.77 22.76 -9.89
CA GLN A 938 -14.96 23.95 -10.74
C GLN A 938 -14.46 23.75 -12.19
N GLY A 939 -13.92 22.57 -12.52
CA GLY A 939 -13.38 22.28 -13.85
C GLY A 939 -14.45 22.11 -14.92
N SER A 940 -14.01 22.05 -16.18
CA SER A 940 -14.89 21.67 -17.31
C SER A 940 -15.00 20.15 -17.42
N TYR A 941 -16.15 19.64 -17.85
CA TYR A 941 -16.40 18.20 -18.00
C TYR A 941 -17.35 17.89 -19.15
N VAL A 942 -17.29 16.66 -19.66
CA VAL A 942 -18.34 16.06 -20.48
C VAL A 942 -19.20 15.16 -19.61
N LEU A 943 -20.48 15.06 -19.93
CA LEU A 943 -21.42 14.10 -19.36
C LEU A 943 -21.99 13.25 -20.49
N LEU A 944 -22.05 11.93 -20.29
CA LEU A 944 -22.53 10.97 -21.27
C LEU A 944 -23.43 9.94 -20.59
N VAL A 945 -24.62 9.71 -21.15
CA VAL A 945 -25.43 8.54 -20.80
C VAL A 945 -24.82 7.33 -21.50
N VAL A 946 -24.29 6.39 -20.71
CA VAL A 946 -23.53 5.21 -21.18
C VAL A 946 -24.26 3.89 -20.96
N GLY A 947 -25.43 3.93 -20.35
CA GLY A 947 -26.30 2.76 -20.17
C GLY A 947 -27.64 3.16 -19.56
N GLY A 948 -28.55 2.21 -19.47
CA GLY A 948 -29.82 2.40 -18.78
C GLY A 948 -30.79 1.24 -18.93
N GLY A 949 -31.88 1.28 -18.16
CA GLY A 949 -32.96 0.28 -18.18
C GLY A 949 -34.14 0.68 -17.29
N PRO A 950 -35.31 0.03 -17.45
CA PRO A 950 -36.50 0.32 -16.64
C PRO A 950 -36.41 -0.18 -15.18
N THR A 951 -35.50 -1.11 -14.87
CA THR A 951 -35.17 -1.54 -13.51
C THR A 951 -33.66 -1.69 -13.35
N LEU A 952 -33.17 -1.74 -12.11
CA LEU A 952 -31.75 -1.97 -11.82
C LEU A 952 -31.23 -3.29 -12.43
N ASP A 953 -32.02 -4.37 -12.35
CA ASP A 953 -31.65 -5.70 -12.90
C ASP A 953 -31.65 -5.74 -14.45
N THR A 954 -32.34 -4.81 -15.09
CA THR A 954 -32.44 -4.72 -16.56
C THR A 954 -31.54 -3.64 -17.17
N LEU A 955 -30.69 -3.01 -16.35
CA LEU A 955 -29.78 -1.97 -16.79
C LEU A 955 -28.69 -2.56 -17.70
N LYS A 956 -28.60 -2.04 -18.93
CA LYS A 956 -27.61 -2.46 -19.93
C LYS A 956 -26.65 -1.32 -20.28
N ASP A 957 -25.38 -1.64 -20.44
CA ASP A 957 -24.37 -0.75 -21.02
C ASP A 957 -24.54 -0.62 -22.54
N TYR A 958 -24.42 0.62 -23.01
CA TYR A 958 -24.54 0.99 -24.42
C TYR A 958 -23.20 0.83 -25.15
N ASN A 959 -23.26 0.46 -26.43
CA ASN A 959 -22.08 0.42 -27.29
C ASN A 959 -21.64 1.83 -27.73
N LYS A 960 -20.46 1.97 -28.34
CA LYS A 960 -19.91 3.28 -28.72
C LYS A 960 -20.80 4.07 -29.68
N ASP A 961 -21.48 3.39 -30.61
CA ASP A 961 -22.35 4.03 -31.61
C ASP A 961 -23.71 4.44 -31.01
N GLU A 962 -24.20 3.69 -30.03
CA GLU A 962 -25.35 4.05 -29.18
C GLU A 962 -25.01 5.26 -28.32
N ILE A 963 -23.86 5.25 -27.61
CA ILE A 963 -23.38 6.40 -26.82
C ILE A 963 -23.26 7.65 -27.69
N TYR A 964 -22.71 7.55 -28.90
CA TYR A 964 -22.65 8.69 -29.82
C TYR A 964 -24.06 9.19 -30.19
N ARG A 965 -24.94 8.31 -30.67
CA ARG A 965 -26.31 8.67 -31.10
C ARG A 965 -27.17 9.28 -29.99
N PHE A 966 -27.02 8.80 -28.76
CA PHE A 966 -27.85 9.22 -27.62
C PHE A 966 -27.38 10.53 -26.96
N ASN A 967 -26.13 10.97 -27.20
CA ASN A 967 -25.51 12.12 -26.54
C ASN A 967 -25.00 13.23 -27.48
N SER A 968 -24.79 12.94 -28.78
CA SER A 968 -24.15 13.88 -29.70
C SER A 968 -25.12 14.90 -30.30
N PRO A 969 -24.89 16.22 -30.18
CA PRO A 969 -25.72 17.24 -30.84
C PRO A 969 -25.66 17.20 -32.38
N LEU A 970 -24.78 16.37 -32.95
CA LEU A 970 -24.70 16.12 -34.39
C LEU A 970 -25.60 14.96 -34.85
N ASP A 971 -26.24 14.22 -33.93
CA ASP A 971 -27.20 13.19 -34.30
C ASP A 971 -28.42 13.78 -35.02
N LYS A 972 -28.88 13.07 -36.05
CA LYS A 972 -30.09 13.39 -36.83
C LYS A 972 -31.07 12.22 -36.88
N THR A 973 -30.85 11.19 -36.06
CA THR A 973 -31.66 9.97 -36.06
C THR A 973 -32.83 10.02 -35.07
N ASN A 974 -33.09 11.17 -34.44
CA ASN A 974 -34.07 11.33 -33.36
C ASN A 974 -33.82 10.32 -32.21
N SER A 975 -32.56 10.13 -31.83
CA SER A 975 -32.14 9.20 -30.79
C SER A 975 -31.69 9.87 -29.48
N LEU A 976 -31.65 11.21 -29.42
CA LEU A 976 -31.16 11.94 -28.25
C LEU A 976 -31.94 11.63 -26.97
N ILE A 977 -31.20 11.33 -25.90
CA ILE A 977 -31.75 11.11 -24.56
C ILE A 977 -31.91 12.44 -23.80
N TRP A 978 -30.99 13.39 -23.99
CA TRP A 978 -30.95 14.67 -23.27
C TRP A 978 -30.36 15.79 -24.15
N THR A 979 -30.46 17.03 -23.68
CA THR A 979 -29.78 18.20 -24.27
C THR A 979 -29.42 19.25 -23.21
N THR A 980 -28.67 20.28 -23.59
CA THR A 980 -28.35 21.43 -22.75
C THR A 980 -28.33 22.72 -23.57
N ARG A 981 -28.60 23.86 -22.93
CA ARG A 981 -28.51 25.19 -23.56
C ARG A 981 -27.07 25.67 -23.79
N THR A 982 -26.09 24.86 -23.40
CA THR A 982 -24.65 25.15 -23.49
C THR A 982 -24.14 24.99 -24.92
N LYS A 983 -23.72 26.10 -25.55
CA LYS A 983 -23.17 26.11 -26.92
C LYS A 983 -21.72 25.60 -27.04
N ARG A 984 -21.04 25.34 -25.92
CA ARG A 984 -19.64 24.88 -25.90
C ARG A 984 -19.59 23.37 -26.15
N THR A 985 -18.79 22.95 -27.12
CA THR A 985 -18.61 21.55 -27.50
C THR A 985 -17.12 21.16 -27.53
N THR A 986 -16.86 19.86 -27.63
CA THR A 986 -15.53 19.29 -27.90
C THR A 986 -14.97 19.76 -29.25
N LYS A 987 -13.67 19.58 -29.50
CA LYS A 987 -13.01 20.07 -30.75
C LYS A 987 -13.60 19.48 -32.04
N ASP A 988 -14.07 18.24 -31.97
CA ASP A 988 -14.79 17.49 -33.01
C ASP A 988 -16.30 17.81 -33.06
N SER A 989 -16.78 18.66 -32.14
CA SER A 989 -18.21 18.95 -31.89
C SER A 989 -19.07 17.73 -31.51
N ALA A 990 -18.46 16.60 -31.14
CA ALA A 990 -19.16 15.37 -30.83
C ALA A 990 -19.98 15.43 -29.53
N PHE A 991 -19.55 16.20 -28.53
CA PHE A 991 -20.23 16.28 -27.22
C PHE A 991 -20.24 17.70 -26.65
N HIS A 992 -21.22 18.00 -25.80
CA HIS A 992 -21.29 19.27 -25.05
C HIS A 992 -20.26 19.28 -23.90
N ILE A 993 -19.61 20.43 -23.69
CA ILE A 993 -18.74 20.69 -22.54
C ILE A 993 -19.53 21.53 -21.53
N MET A 994 -19.64 21.02 -20.31
CA MET A 994 -20.25 21.67 -19.17
C MET A 994 -19.22 22.09 -18.11
N SER A 995 -19.68 22.83 -17.12
CA SER A 995 -18.93 23.37 -15.99
C SER A 995 -19.89 23.60 -14.81
N HIS A 996 -19.36 23.93 -13.64
CA HIS A 996 -20.15 24.27 -12.44
C HIS A 996 -21.22 25.36 -12.65
N GLU A 997 -21.00 26.30 -13.59
CA GLU A 997 -21.94 27.40 -13.90
C GLU A 997 -22.92 27.07 -15.05
N SER A 998 -22.94 25.84 -15.55
CA SER A 998 -23.75 25.47 -16.71
C SER A 998 -25.27 25.53 -16.44
N PRO A 999 -26.10 25.89 -17.45
CA PRO A 999 -27.54 26.11 -17.31
C PRO A 999 -28.40 24.85 -17.06
N GLY A 1000 -27.78 23.71 -16.73
CA GLY A 1000 -28.44 22.43 -16.49
C GLY A 1000 -28.68 21.59 -17.75
N ILE A 1001 -29.37 20.47 -17.53
CA ILE A 1001 -29.66 19.39 -18.48
C ILE A 1001 -31.18 19.22 -18.60
N GLU A 1002 -31.66 19.05 -19.83
CA GLU A 1002 -33.06 18.83 -20.17
C GLU A 1002 -33.22 17.42 -20.78
N TRP A 1003 -34.12 16.60 -20.22
CA TRP A 1003 -34.36 15.24 -20.68
C TRP A 1003 -35.34 15.22 -21.85
N LEU A 1004 -35.04 14.42 -22.88
CA LEU A 1004 -35.77 14.39 -24.16
C LEU A 1004 -36.40 13.03 -24.45
N CYS A 1005 -35.62 11.93 -24.35
CA CYS A 1005 -36.03 10.58 -24.72
C CYS A 1005 -36.81 10.50 -26.06
N LEU A 1006 -36.16 10.88 -27.17
CA LEU A 1006 -36.77 10.90 -28.51
C LEU A 1006 -37.13 9.48 -29.03
N GLU A 1007 -37.92 9.38 -30.11
CA GLU A 1007 -38.58 8.12 -30.55
C GLU A 1007 -37.65 6.90 -30.71
N ASN A 1008 -36.38 7.08 -31.07
CA ASN A 1008 -35.40 6.00 -31.23
C ASN A 1008 -34.51 5.77 -29.99
N ALA A 1009 -34.78 6.45 -28.87
CA ALA A 1009 -34.10 6.28 -27.60
C ALA A 1009 -34.74 5.15 -26.74
N PRO A 1010 -33.95 4.40 -25.95
CA PRO A 1010 -34.46 3.27 -25.15
C PRO A 1010 -35.42 3.68 -24.02
N CYS A 1011 -35.54 4.96 -23.71
CA CYS A 1011 -36.42 5.50 -22.66
C CYS A 1011 -37.77 6.06 -23.19
N TYR A 1012 -38.05 5.97 -24.49
CA TYR A 1012 -39.24 6.58 -25.10
C TYR A 1012 -40.57 5.85 -24.84
N ASP A 1013 -40.59 4.52 -24.79
CA ASP A 1013 -41.83 3.73 -24.69
C ASP A 1013 -41.77 2.61 -23.64
N ASN A 1014 -41.59 3.01 -22.38
CA ASN A 1014 -41.54 2.09 -21.25
C ASN A 1014 -42.94 1.61 -20.81
N VAL A 1015 -43.01 0.36 -20.33
CA VAL A 1015 -44.22 -0.21 -19.70
C VAL A 1015 -44.32 0.29 -18.25
N PRO A 1016 -45.39 1.00 -17.83
CA PRO A 1016 -45.57 1.38 -16.43
C PRO A 1016 -45.77 0.14 -15.55
N GLN A 1017 -45.08 0.09 -14.40
CA GLN A 1017 -45.24 -0.96 -13.40
C GLN A 1017 -46.37 -0.60 -12.44
N GLY A 1018 -47.60 -0.94 -12.82
CA GLY A 1018 -48.80 -0.66 -12.04
C GLY A 1018 -49.46 0.68 -12.39
N ILE A 1019 -49.88 1.44 -11.37
CA ILE A 1019 -50.64 2.70 -11.53
C ILE A 1019 -49.77 3.96 -11.56
N PHE A 1020 -48.46 3.84 -11.34
CA PHE A 1020 -47.52 4.95 -11.37
C PHE A 1020 -47.01 5.20 -12.80
N ALA A 1021 -46.53 6.43 -13.05
CA ALA A 1021 -45.88 6.75 -14.32
C ALA A 1021 -44.59 5.92 -14.51
N PRO A 1022 -44.18 5.61 -15.76
CA PRO A 1022 -42.95 4.87 -15.99
C PRO A 1022 -41.72 5.55 -15.36
N GLU A 1023 -40.81 4.71 -14.89
CA GLU A 1023 -39.51 5.09 -14.35
C GLU A 1023 -38.39 4.52 -15.22
N PHE A 1024 -37.19 5.11 -15.14
CA PHE A 1024 -36.03 4.65 -15.87
C PHE A 1024 -34.74 5.00 -15.11
N PHE A 1025 -33.78 4.08 -15.13
CA PHE A 1025 -32.46 4.25 -14.54
C PHE A 1025 -31.46 4.55 -15.65
N PHE A 1026 -30.79 5.69 -15.57
CA PHE A 1026 -29.69 6.06 -16.47
C PHE A 1026 -28.35 5.84 -15.78
N LYS A 1027 -27.41 5.20 -16.49
CA LYS A 1027 -26.01 5.11 -16.08
C LYS A 1027 -25.25 6.25 -16.76
N VAL A 1028 -24.78 7.19 -15.96
CA VAL A 1028 -24.20 8.45 -16.42
C VAL A 1028 -22.70 8.48 -16.10
N LEU A 1029 -21.90 8.72 -17.13
CA LEU A 1029 -20.47 8.93 -17.08
C LEU A 1029 -20.18 10.43 -17.11
N VAL A 1030 -19.31 10.90 -16.21
CA VAL A 1030 -18.75 12.25 -16.21
C VAL A 1030 -17.24 12.15 -16.29
N SER A 1031 -16.61 12.96 -17.14
CA SER A 1031 -15.16 13.04 -17.24
C SER A 1031 -14.65 14.43 -17.60
N ASN A 1032 -13.52 14.83 -17.03
CA ASN A 1032 -12.82 16.07 -17.39
C ASN A 1032 -11.74 15.87 -18.47
N ARG A 1033 -11.52 14.63 -18.93
CA ARG A 1033 -10.42 14.23 -19.81
C ARG A 1033 -10.41 15.03 -21.12
N GLY A 1034 -9.34 15.77 -21.36
CA GLY A 1034 -9.12 16.51 -22.61
C GLY A 1034 -10.05 17.71 -22.83
N VAL A 1035 -10.87 18.07 -21.84
CA VAL A 1035 -11.75 19.26 -21.86
C VAL A 1035 -11.41 20.27 -20.76
N ASP A 1036 -10.77 19.82 -19.69
CA ASP A 1036 -10.15 20.66 -18.67
C ASP A 1036 -8.64 20.43 -18.59
N THR A 1037 -7.88 21.46 -18.21
CA THR A 1037 -6.43 21.40 -17.99
C THR A 1037 -6.02 21.97 -16.63
N SER A 1038 -6.99 22.30 -15.76
CA SER A 1038 -6.77 22.88 -14.43
C SER A 1038 -6.03 21.97 -13.45
N THR A 1039 -6.10 20.65 -13.66
CA THR A 1039 -5.56 19.61 -12.77
C THR A 1039 -4.79 18.54 -13.58
N TYR A 1040 -3.85 17.85 -12.94
CA TYR A 1040 -3.22 16.63 -13.47
C TYR A 1040 -4.11 15.38 -13.32
N CYS A 1041 -5.28 15.50 -12.68
CA CYS A 1041 -6.22 14.40 -12.50
C CYS A 1041 -7.18 14.27 -13.68
N ASN A 1042 -7.12 13.12 -14.36
CA ASN A 1042 -8.22 12.59 -15.15
C ASN A 1042 -9.30 12.08 -14.17
N TYR A 1043 -10.22 12.96 -13.83
CA TYR A 1043 -11.41 12.60 -13.07
C TYR A 1043 -12.41 11.94 -13.99
N GLN A 1044 -12.82 10.73 -13.62
CA GLN A 1044 -13.89 9.98 -14.26
C GLN A 1044 -14.80 9.42 -13.16
N LEU A 1045 -16.10 9.61 -13.33
CA LEU A 1045 -17.13 9.17 -12.39
C LEU A 1045 -18.27 8.52 -13.18
N THR A 1046 -18.72 7.35 -12.77
CA THR A 1046 -19.93 6.71 -13.30
C THR A 1046 -20.93 6.52 -12.18
N PHE A 1047 -22.14 7.03 -12.32
CA PHE A 1047 -23.19 6.97 -11.31
C PHE A 1047 -24.55 6.65 -11.92
N LEU A 1048 -25.52 6.29 -11.09
CA LEU A 1048 -26.89 6.02 -11.53
C LEU A 1048 -27.77 7.24 -11.24
N LEU A 1049 -28.69 7.54 -12.16
CA LEU A 1049 -29.77 8.49 -11.99
C LEU A 1049 -31.09 7.75 -12.12
N HIS A 1050 -31.90 7.79 -11.06
CA HIS A 1050 -33.29 7.35 -11.12
C HIS A 1050 -34.15 8.50 -11.62
N ILE A 1051 -34.85 8.30 -12.74
CA ILE A 1051 -35.76 9.29 -13.31
C ILE A 1051 -37.17 8.72 -13.35
N HIS A 1052 -38.12 9.49 -12.83
CA HIS A 1052 -39.53 9.11 -12.73
C HIS A 1052 -40.43 10.12 -13.45
N GLY A 1053 -41.66 9.71 -13.74
CA GLY A 1053 -42.63 10.57 -14.44
C GLY A 1053 -42.35 10.71 -15.94
N LEU A 1054 -41.74 9.70 -16.58
CA LEU A 1054 -41.54 9.70 -18.02
C LEU A 1054 -42.89 9.73 -18.75
N PRO A 1055 -43.06 10.53 -19.82
CA PRO A 1055 -44.29 10.56 -20.58
C PRO A 1055 -44.52 9.22 -21.30
N LEU A 1056 -45.77 8.74 -21.32
CA LEU A 1056 -46.16 7.60 -22.14
C LEU A 1056 -46.08 8.00 -23.62
N SER A 1057 -45.59 7.11 -24.49
CA SER A 1057 -45.60 7.36 -25.93
C SER A 1057 -47.03 7.63 -26.44
N PRO A 1058 -47.23 8.47 -27.47
CA PRO A 1058 -48.57 8.79 -27.96
C PRO A 1058 -49.39 7.55 -28.36
N LYS A 1059 -48.72 6.54 -28.91
CA LYS A 1059 -49.30 5.24 -29.30
C LYS A 1059 -49.82 4.48 -28.06
N ARG A 1060 -49.02 4.42 -26.98
CA ARG A 1060 -49.36 3.71 -25.73
C ARG A 1060 -50.40 4.47 -24.90
N ALA A 1061 -50.30 5.79 -24.83
CA ALA A 1061 -51.29 6.65 -24.17
C ALA A 1061 -52.68 6.50 -24.83
N LEU A 1062 -52.74 6.52 -26.17
CA LEU A 1062 -53.98 6.28 -26.92
C LEU A 1062 -54.52 4.87 -26.66
N PHE A 1063 -53.66 3.84 -26.64
CA PHE A 1063 -54.07 2.46 -26.34
C PHE A 1063 -54.67 2.33 -24.94
N ILE A 1064 -54.01 2.87 -23.91
CA ILE A 1064 -54.52 2.86 -22.52
C ILE A 1064 -55.84 3.63 -22.40
N LEU A 1065 -55.98 4.77 -23.09
CA LEU A 1065 -57.23 5.52 -23.16
C LEU A 1065 -58.35 4.72 -23.85
N MET A 1066 -58.08 4.06 -24.97
CA MET A 1066 -59.07 3.22 -25.66
C MET A 1066 -59.51 2.02 -24.81
N VAL A 1067 -58.56 1.36 -24.12
CA VAL A 1067 -58.87 0.23 -23.22
C VAL A 1067 -59.67 0.70 -21.99
N SER A 1068 -59.25 1.78 -21.33
CA SER A 1068 -59.96 2.31 -20.16
C SER A 1068 -61.36 2.82 -20.49
N VAL A 1069 -61.55 3.52 -21.62
CA VAL A 1069 -62.88 3.89 -22.12
C VAL A 1069 -63.73 2.65 -22.42
N SER A 1070 -63.15 1.61 -23.04
CA SER A 1070 -63.86 0.36 -23.33
C SER A 1070 -64.30 -0.39 -22.05
N VAL A 1071 -63.43 -0.44 -21.03
CA VAL A 1071 -63.74 -1.03 -19.73
C VAL A 1071 -64.79 -0.20 -18.99
N PHE A 1072 -64.69 1.14 -19.01
CA PHE A 1072 -65.68 2.00 -18.36
C PHE A 1072 -67.05 1.90 -19.03
N VAL A 1073 -67.11 1.91 -20.36
CA VAL A 1073 -68.34 1.66 -21.13
C VAL A 1073 -68.89 0.25 -20.84
N GLY A 1074 -68.03 -0.76 -20.76
CA GLY A 1074 -68.41 -2.12 -20.35
C GLY A 1074 -69.01 -2.20 -18.94
N LEU A 1075 -68.40 -1.51 -17.97
CA LEU A 1075 -68.92 -1.40 -16.60
C LEU A 1075 -70.23 -0.62 -16.52
N VAL A 1076 -70.40 0.44 -17.31
CA VAL A 1076 -71.66 1.21 -17.39
C VAL A 1076 -72.76 0.34 -18.03
N ILE A 1077 -72.47 -0.39 -19.10
CA ILE A 1077 -73.42 -1.34 -19.71
C ILE A 1077 -73.78 -2.45 -18.73
N PHE A 1078 -72.79 -3.02 -18.01
CA PHE A 1078 -73.02 -4.04 -16.98
C PHE A 1078 -73.84 -3.50 -15.82
N TYR A 1079 -73.60 -2.26 -15.37
CA TYR A 1079 -74.38 -1.58 -14.34
C TYR A 1079 -75.83 -1.33 -14.79
N ILE A 1080 -76.05 -0.87 -16.02
CA ILE A 1080 -77.39 -0.68 -16.60
C ILE A 1080 -78.10 -2.04 -16.72
N ALA A 1081 -77.43 -3.08 -17.22
CA ALA A 1081 -77.97 -4.43 -17.30
C ALA A 1081 -78.31 -4.98 -15.90
N PHE A 1082 -77.44 -4.76 -14.91
CA PHE A 1082 -77.69 -5.12 -13.51
C PHE A 1082 -78.90 -4.36 -12.95
N CYS A 1083 -79.02 -3.05 -13.15
CA CYS A 1083 -80.17 -2.25 -12.72
C CYS A 1083 -81.49 -2.65 -13.41
N LEU A 1084 -81.45 -3.12 -14.66
CA LEU A 1084 -82.62 -3.64 -15.38
C LEU A 1084 -83.00 -5.08 -14.99
N LEU A 1085 -82.01 -5.92 -14.70
CA LEU A 1085 -82.22 -7.30 -14.23
C LEU A 1085 -82.56 -7.38 -12.74
N TRP A 1086 -82.08 -6.45 -11.92
CA TRP A 1086 -82.34 -6.39 -10.48
C TRP A 1086 -83.83 -6.45 -10.11
N PRO A 1087 -84.75 -5.66 -10.69
CA PRO A 1087 -86.19 -5.80 -10.40
C PRO A 1087 -86.79 -7.14 -10.88
N LEU A 1088 -86.22 -7.78 -11.90
CA LEU A 1088 -86.62 -9.12 -12.35
C LEU A 1088 -86.11 -10.21 -11.40
N VAL A 1089 -84.87 -10.10 -10.92
CA VAL A 1089 -84.27 -10.98 -9.92
C VAL A 1089 -84.99 -10.82 -8.58
N VAL A 1090 -85.32 -9.60 -8.16
CA VAL A 1090 -86.14 -9.35 -6.95
C VAL A 1090 -87.53 -9.98 -7.11
N LYS A 1091 -88.21 -9.83 -8.26
CA LYS A 1091 -89.47 -10.55 -8.53
C LYS A 1091 -89.30 -12.07 -8.45
N GLY A 1092 -88.27 -12.62 -9.08
CA GLY A 1092 -87.93 -14.05 -9.04
C GLY A 1092 -87.70 -14.55 -7.61
N CYS A 1093 -86.87 -13.87 -6.83
CA CYS A 1093 -86.62 -14.17 -5.42
C CYS A 1093 -87.89 -14.03 -4.57
N THR A 1094 -88.78 -13.06 -4.81
CA THR A 1094 -90.06 -12.99 -4.09
C THR A 1094 -91.00 -14.15 -4.44
N MET A 1095 -91.04 -14.60 -5.69
CA MET A 1095 -91.86 -15.76 -6.08
C MET A 1095 -91.27 -17.08 -5.54
N ILE A 1096 -89.94 -17.25 -5.56
CA ILE A 1096 -89.26 -18.40 -4.96
C ILE A 1096 -89.46 -18.42 -3.43
N ARG A 1097 -89.37 -17.26 -2.76
CA ARG A 1097 -89.62 -17.13 -1.32
C ARG A 1097 -91.08 -17.42 -0.96
N TRP A 1098 -92.04 -17.07 -1.84
CA TRP A 1098 -93.43 -17.50 -1.71
C TRP A 1098 -93.57 -19.02 -1.84
N LYS A 1099 -92.99 -19.63 -2.90
CA LYS A 1099 -93.04 -21.09 -3.11
C LYS A 1099 -92.39 -21.89 -1.97
N ILE A 1100 -91.30 -21.41 -1.39
CA ILE A 1100 -90.64 -22.06 -0.25
C ILE A 1100 -91.50 -21.93 1.02
N ASN A 1101 -92.13 -20.77 1.26
CA ASN A 1101 -93.05 -20.61 2.38
C ASN A 1101 -94.31 -21.49 2.25
N ASP A 1102 -94.85 -21.67 1.04
CA ASP A 1102 -96.01 -22.53 0.78
C ASP A 1102 -95.71 -24.02 1.04
N VAL A 1103 -94.50 -24.47 0.66
CA VAL A 1103 -94.02 -25.85 0.92
C VAL A 1103 -93.73 -26.11 2.41
N ILE A 1104 -93.34 -25.08 3.15
CA ILE A 1104 -93.13 -25.17 4.62
C ILE A 1104 -94.49 -25.11 5.37
N ALA A 1105 -95.54 -24.55 4.77
CA ALA A 1105 -96.86 -24.41 5.39
C ALA A 1105 -97.76 -25.65 5.25
N SER A 1106 -97.39 -26.67 4.47
CA SER A 1106 -98.24 -27.83 4.19
C SER A 1106 -98.07 -29.04 5.13
N GLU A 1107 -97.14 -29.00 6.10
CA GLU A 1107 -97.05 -30.04 7.14
C GLU A 1107 -97.20 -29.47 8.56
N SER A 1108 -98.14 -30.07 9.31
CA SER A 1108 -98.37 -29.96 10.75
C SER A 1108 -99.01 -28.65 11.30
N TYR A 1109 -100.34 -28.60 11.29
CA TYR A 1109 -101.08 -28.06 12.45
C TYR A 1109 -102.39 -28.83 12.74
N SER A 1110 -102.24 -29.95 13.44
CA SER A 1110 -103.21 -30.51 14.39
C SER A 1110 -102.44 -31.53 15.25
N THR A 1111 -102.48 -31.54 16.59
CA THR A 1111 -103.56 -31.06 17.48
C THR A 1111 -103.10 -30.89 18.95
N TYR A 1112 -103.85 -30.10 19.75
CA TYR A 1112 -103.83 -29.94 21.23
C TYR A 1112 -102.52 -29.39 21.87
N ALA A 1113 -102.49 -28.29 22.63
CA ALA A 1113 -103.19 -27.94 23.90
C ALA A 1113 -102.83 -28.91 25.05
N SER A 1114 -102.53 -28.49 26.29
CA SER A 1114 -102.92 -27.27 27.01
C SER A 1114 -101.98 -26.91 28.21
N ILE A 1115 -102.03 -25.66 28.70
CA ILE A 1115 -102.26 -25.22 30.11
C ILE A 1115 -101.63 -26.12 31.22
N SER A 1116 -100.79 -25.73 32.17
CA SER A 1116 -100.72 -24.54 33.06
C SER A 1116 -99.47 -24.64 33.98
N GLY A 1117 -99.06 -23.56 34.69
CA GLY A 1117 -98.16 -23.75 35.84
C GLY A 1117 -97.42 -22.51 36.39
N MET A 1118 -97.91 -22.00 37.53
CA MET A 1118 -97.16 -21.34 38.62
C MET A 1118 -95.82 -22.07 38.97
N SER A 1119 -94.78 -21.50 39.62
CA SER A 1119 -94.62 -20.21 40.33
C SER A 1119 -93.17 -19.96 40.78
N SER A 1120 -92.84 -18.70 41.10
CA SER A 1120 -92.00 -18.22 42.22
C SER A 1120 -90.59 -18.77 42.56
N MET A 1121 -89.69 -17.79 42.79
CA MET A 1121 -88.63 -17.74 43.81
C MET A 1121 -87.23 -18.36 43.60
N GLN A 1122 -86.27 -17.53 44.02
CA GLN A 1122 -84.85 -17.76 44.31
C GLN A 1122 -84.66 -18.97 45.26
N SER A 1123 -83.58 -19.75 45.21
CA SER A 1123 -82.27 -19.35 45.77
C SER A 1123 -81.24 -20.52 45.77
N LEU A 1124 -79.95 -20.18 45.92
CA LEU A 1124 -78.80 -20.95 46.48
C LEU A 1124 -78.95 -22.49 46.67
N ARG A 1125 -78.05 -23.36 46.16
CA ARG A 1125 -76.71 -23.64 46.75
C ARG A 1125 -75.85 -24.69 45.98
N ARG A 1126 -74.53 -24.44 45.92
CA ARG A 1126 -73.36 -25.36 46.14
C ARG A 1126 -73.41 -26.89 45.84
N SER A 1127 -72.61 -27.28 44.84
CA SER A 1127 -71.46 -28.24 44.89
C SER A 1127 -71.54 -29.66 45.52
N ARG A 1128 -71.37 -30.72 44.69
CA ARG A 1128 -70.56 -31.98 44.85
C ARG A 1128 -70.98 -33.02 43.76
N MET A 1129 -70.32 -34.17 43.48
CA MET A 1129 -68.88 -34.60 43.45
C MET A 1129 -68.77 -36.09 43.01
N GLY A 1130 -68.04 -36.42 41.93
CA GLY A 1130 -67.75 -37.81 41.49
C GLY A 1130 -68.90 -38.54 40.74
N SER A 1131 -68.71 -39.68 40.04
CA SER A 1131 -67.48 -40.42 39.69
C SER A 1131 -67.72 -41.56 38.65
N MET A 1132 -66.85 -41.65 37.62
CA MET A 1132 -66.13 -42.85 37.11
C MET A 1132 -66.80 -44.00 36.26
N PHE A 1133 -65.96 -44.66 35.43
CA PHE A 1133 -66.12 -45.90 34.59
C PHE A 1133 -66.95 -45.80 33.28
N SER A 1134 -66.67 -46.49 32.15
CA SER A 1134 -65.51 -47.17 31.48
C SER A 1134 -66.02 -47.64 30.07
N SER A 1135 -65.30 -47.79 28.94
CA SER A 1135 -64.14 -48.68 28.69
C SER A 1135 -63.56 -48.58 27.24
N ARG A 1136 -62.24 -48.88 27.08
CA ARG A 1136 -61.45 -49.61 26.02
C ARG A 1136 -61.91 -49.64 24.52
N MET A 1137 -61.04 -49.77 23.48
CA MET A 1137 -59.64 -50.25 23.38
C MET A 1137 -58.92 -49.83 22.05
N THR A 1138 -57.57 -50.04 22.03
CA THR A 1138 -56.56 -50.19 20.92
C THR A 1138 -55.94 -48.94 20.24
N GLU A 1139 -54.71 -48.98 19.68
CA GLU A 1139 -53.40 -49.59 20.07
C GLU A 1139 -52.27 -49.02 19.15
N ASP A 1140 -51.02 -48.95 19.66
CA ASP A 1140 -49.70 -48.91 18.98
C ASP A 1140 -49.23 -47.85 17.93
N LYS A 1141 -48.11 -47.19 18.30
CA LYS A 1141 -46.77 -47.06 17.65
C LYS A 1141 -46.50 -46.41 16.27
N ALA A 1142 -45.57 -45.43 16.35
CA ALA A 1142 -44.25 -45.33 15.66
C ALA A 1142 -44.05 -44.64 14.28
N GLU A 1143 -43.02 -43.78 14.29
CA GLU A 1143 -42.09 -43.36 13.20
C GLU A 1143 -41.39 -44.57 12.51
N PRO A 1144 -40.67 -44.45 11.34
CA PRO A 1144 -39.76 -43.34 11.01
C PRO A 1144 -39.49 -42.93 9.51
N LYS A 1145 -38.76 -41.81 9.38
CA LYS A 1145 -37.66 -41.43 8.44
C LYS A 1145 -37.50 -41.97 6.99
N GLU A 1146 -37.05 -41.04 6.14
CA GLU A 1146 -36.02 -41.16 5.05
C GLU A 1146 -36.34 -42.09 3.84
N ALA A 1147 -35.85 -41.90 2.60
CA ALA A 1147 -35.14 -40.81 1.91
C ALA A 1147 -35.05 -41.11 0.38
N VAL A 1148 -34.70 -40.12 -0.47
CA VAL A 1148 -33.81 -40.26 -1.68
C VAL A 1148 -34.34 -41.14 -2.85
N GLU A 1149 -34.17 -40.91 -4.18
CA GLU A 1149 -33.25 -40.09 -4.99
C GLU A 1149 -33.76 -39.81 -6.45
N ARG A 1150 -33.22 -38.75 -7.08
CA ARG A 1150 -32.79 -38.57 -8.51
C ARG A 1150 -33.63 -38.99 -9.76
N GLN A 1151 -33.66 -38.00 -10.68
CA GLN A 1151 -33.14 -37.99 -12.08
C GLN A 1151 -34.05 -38.14 -13.33
N VAL A 1152 -33.81 -37.20 -14.28
CA VAL A 1152 -33.84 -37.34 -15.76
C VAL A 1152 -35.24 -37.53 -16.37
N MET A 1153 -35.67 -36.92 -17.48
CA MET A 1153 -35.13 -36.19 -18.66
C MET A 1153 -36.18 -35.10 -19.00
N THR A 1154 -35.97 -33.98 -19.70
CA THR A 1154 -35.07 -33.55 -20.81
C THR A 1154 -34.83 -32.05 -20.73
#